data_AF-A0A2Z6RMD7-F1
#
_entry.id   AF-A0A2Z6RMD7-F1
#
_cell.length_a   1.000
_cell.length_b   1.000
_cell.length_c   1.000
_cell.angle_alpha   90.00
_cell.angle_beta   90.00
_cell.angle_gamma   90.00
#
_symmetry.space_group_name_H-M   'P 1'
#
loop_
_entity.id
_entity.type
_entity.pdbx_description
1 polymer ?
#
loop_
_entity_poly.entity_id
_entity_poly.type
_entity_poly.pdbx_seq_one_letter_code
_entity_poly.pdbx_strand_id
1 'polypeptide(L)'
;MELLTKYHVDLSDGKEIIEKNFTNWTSGNEIIDNFIREKQLNYSGYCAVFEWIPYSEFINIKEIGDNCLTTAIWKNGPTYYHNKNSESEWIRKSFEKVTLRFLYDIQNITDEFVNKVESYMRRPKRLTSACGISQNPDTKVYILVFSDFFHGSSYLDDYCEKCGNLYRDKCCRIDQLKNNFTNWTSENIKLVDFIQRLQLEINSYDQIFEWISHNELVYIKPTGDNCLTMAIWKDGPLHYDKCEKKYIRNSAYKKVGLRFLYDLRNINDEFLNKVESYSFYNGFWAYGISQDPDTKVYILVFDISYLNYYCEKCGNKYEVKYKYDIKWCKQCRIDQLKNNFANWTSGNVKLDEFIQKMQLKISDYNDMIFEWILYNEFIEIKRMNVEDELAIAIWKDGPLIYTNKRIITKESYKKVVLKYLYNLQEITDEFLNKVESYLESGKIYGISQNPVTKVYILVFNERYFDQYCEKCGNKYEDSYKNDIKWCKQCQIDRFQSNFTNWTSGNVKLDEFIQKMQLQISSYDMIFEWIPYNEFTEIKGMNVEDELDEFATAIWKNGPLIYTNKRILTEELYSKVVLKYLYNLQDITDEFLNKVESYINDIRNIYGLSQDPDTKVYILVFSNECFLKYCLKCLKCYENYYFSYCKPCQISYFKNNFSNWTSKNEKIDNFIQKNQLKISNYNDIIFEWISYDKFTNINEAENNSFAIAIWKDGPLYYSKLYKKYKRKLNEKVFLKYLHNSQNIINKITYLMENSYGISQNLKKKDYIILVFPLKYYCENCGEKYNNQFKIDSRSCIFCQTKHEDKKIRNLIQETRLNIDYNSKSIILEWIPYNQFNNIKKIGKGGFSTVYSAIWKDGLLYYDDFISKSWKRKSNTRVALKCLHNSQNFLDEFINEVKAYPNQKLKNILKIYGISQNSDTKDYIMVLEYAEGGNFSNYLNKNYENFDWFNGLKILANIIKGLSKIHQKQIVHCNFHIGNILFINEKYNAYISDLGLCKKIDDISKTNIYGVMPYVAPEILKGKPYTQAADIYSFGMIMYIIATGKQPFADQAHDEILAISICNGTRPEINEKIIPKCYINLIKKCWNTNPDNRPNSIEIKDTIKLFYNSLDQNFEKKEQKYYDIEEQFKKTQEYRKANFLLIKNNQITITHPQAIYSSRLLNPFIKNLLKNNYNINNNTVEITDFTK
;
A
#
# COMPACT_ATOMS: atom_id res chain seq x y z
N MET A 1 -24.99 16.98 -2.74
CA MET A 1 -25.31 17.14 -1.30
C MET A 1 -26.39 16.16 -0.82
N GLU A 2 -26.81 15.16 -1.60
CA GLU A 2 -27.83 14.15 -1.21
C GLU A 2 -27.25 12.77 -0.82
N LEU A 3 -25.98 12.70 -0.41
CA LEU A 3 -25.32 11.42 -0.03
C LEU A 3 -24.93 11.35 1.46
N LEU A 4 -25.50 12.18 2.33
CA LEU A 4 -25.09 12.29 3.75
C LEU A 4 -26.20 12.13 4.81
N THR A 5 -27.31 11.47 4.51
CA THR A 5 -28.39 11.27 5.50
C THR A 5 -28.92 9.83 5.52
N LYS A 6 -28.12 8.88 6.04
CA LYS A 6 -28.59 7.50 6.30
C LYS A 6 -28.38 6.99 7.73
N TYR A 7 -28.00 7.85 8.67
CA TYR A 7 -27.98 7.52 10.09
C TYR A 7 -28.55 8.69 10.88
N HIS A 8 -29.86 8.65 11.18
CA HIS A 8 -30.38 9.46 12.27
C HIS A 8 -29.87 8.83 13.57
N VAL A 9 -28.83 9.42 14.15
CA VAL A 9 -28.36 9.09 15.51
C VAL A 9 -29.33 9.80 16.47
N ASP A 10 -29.97 9.05 17.36
CA ASP A 10 -30.79 9.65 18.41
C ASP A 10 -29.89 10.34 19.45
N LEU A 11 -29.97 11.66 19.51
CA LEU A 11 -29.17 12.52 20.39
C LEU A 11 -30.02 13.11 21.53
N SER A 12 -31.25 12.64 21.75
CA SER A 12 -32.19 13.18 22.75
C SER A 12 -31.58 13.32 24.14
N ASP A 13 -30.96 12.24 24.65
CA ASP A 13 -30.36 12.20 25.99
C ASP A 13 -29.13 13.09 26.08
N GLY A 14 -28.39 13.22 24.97
CA GLY A 14 -27.23 14.11 24.87
C GLY A 14 -27.60 15.59 24.82
N LYS A 15 -28.69 15.93 24.13
CA LYS A 15 -29.24 17.30 24.12
C LYS A 15 -29.77 17.68 25.49
N GLU A 16 -30.40 16.77 26.24
CA GLU A 16 -30.85 17.02 27.61
C GLU A 16 -29.66 17.23 28.59
N ILE A 17 -28.55 16.49 28.40
CA ILE A 17 -27.30 16.68 29.18
C ILE A 17 -26.62 18.02 28.86
N ILE A 18 -26.59 18.41 27.58
CA ILE A 18 -26.11 19.73 27.14
C ILE A 18 -27.01 20.83 27.74
N GLU A 19 -28.33 20.64 27.69
CA GLU A 19 -29.31 21.57 28.26
C GLU A 19 -29.18 21.75 29.77
N LYS A 20 -28.94 20.67 30.52
CA LYS A 20 -28.77 20.72 31.98
C LYS A 20 -27.42 21.31 32.42
N ASN A 21 -26.38 21.28 31.58
CA ASN A 21 -25.04 21.77 31.92
C ASN A 21 -24.73 23.17 31.39
N PHE A 22 -25.68 23.87 30.75
CA PHE A 22 -25.47 25.23 30.22
C PHE A 22 -24.94 26.21 31.27
N THR A 23 -25.35 26.07 32.53
CA THR A 23 -24.89 26.93 33.64
C THR A 23 -23.38 26.82 33.88
N ASN A 24 -22.74 25.75 33.43
CA ASN A 24 -21.30 25.48 33.61
C ASN A 24 -20.44 25.97 32.44
N TRP A 25 -21.06 26.46 31.35
CA TRP A 25 -20.39 26.88 30.11
C TRP A 25 -20.72 28.32 29.70
N THR A 26 -20.92 29.21 30.68
CA THR A 26 -21.13 30.63 30.42
C THR A 26 -19.81 31.38 30.38
N SER A 27 -19.67 32.24 29.37
CA SER A 27 -18.59 33.22 29.25
C SER A 27 -18.84 34.49 30.05
N GLY A 28 -20.07 34.66 30.58
CA GLY A 28 -20.55 35.94 31.13
C GLY A 28 -20.91 36.97 30.06
N ASN A 29 -20.88 36.61 28.77
CA ASN A 29 -21.30 37.45 27.66
C ASN A 29 -22.44 36.80 26.86
N GLU A 30 -23.56 37.49 26.75
CA GLU A 30 -24.79 36.97 26.13
C GLU A 30 -24.63 36.56 24.66
N ILE A 31 -23.84 37.30 23.87
CA ILE A 31 -23.64 37.02 22.44
C ILE A 31 -22.81 35.75 22.26
N ILE A 32 -21.73 35.57 23.05
CA ILE A 32 -20.90 34.36 23.01
C ILE A 32 -21.69 33.15 23.50
N ASP A 33 -22.46 33.32 24.59
CA ASP A 33 -23.26 32.24 25.18
C ASP A 33 -24.37 31.79 24.21
N ASN A 34 -25.01 32.73 23.51
CA ASN A 34 -25.98 32.43 22.46
C ASN A 34 -25.32 31.72 21.27
N PHE A 35 -24.13 32.13 20.85
CA PHE A 35 -23.38 31.46 19.79
C PHE A 35 -22.97 30.03 20.16
N ILE A 36 -22.46 29.82 21.37
CA ILE A 36 -22.13 28.48 21.90
C ILE A 36 -23.39 27.60 21.92
N ARG A 37 -24.51 28.14 22.41
CA ARG A 37 -25.80 27.45 22.45
C ARG A 37 -26.25 27.01 21.06
N GLU A 38 -26.16 27.89 20.07
CA GLU A 38 -26.51 27.57 18.68
C GLU A 38 -25.65 26.40 18.14
N LYS A 39 -24.34 26.41 18.40
CA LYS A 39 -23.45 25.31 17.97
C LYS A 39 -23.70 24.00 18.70
N GLN A 40 -24.04 24.06 19.99
CA GLN A 40 -24.38 22.88 20.77
C GLN A 40 -25.75 22.27 20.36
N LEU A 41 -26.75 23.11 20.03
CA LEU A 41 -28.05 22.64 19.52
C LEU A 41 -27.93 21.97 18.14
N ASN A 42 -26.98 22.45 17.32
CA ASN A 42 -26.64 21.93 16.00
C ASN A 42 -25.56 20.84 16.00
N TYR A 43 -25.21 20.28 17.18
CA TYR A 43 -24.20 19.24 17.30
C TYR A 43 -24.57 17.97 16.52
N SER A 44 -23.65 17.50 15.66
CA SER A 44 -23.89 16.40 14.71
C SER A 44 -23.43 15.02 15.19
N GLY A 45 -22.78 14.92 16.36
CA GLY A 45 -22.29 13.65 16.92
C GLY A 45 -20.93 13.17 16.41
N TYR A 46 -20.28 13.89 15.48
CA TYR A 46 -19.03 13.47 14.84
C TYR A 46 -17.77 14.26 15.29
N CYS A 47 -17.94 15.31 16.10
CA CYS A 47 -16.88 16.25 16.50
C CYS A 47 -16.87 16.47 18.02
N ALA A 48 -15.93 17.27 18.56
CA ALA A 48 -16.01 17.75 19.95
C ALA A 48 -17.25 18.64 20.15
N VAL A 49 -17.84 18.63 21.35
CA VAL A 49 -18.82 19.65 21.77
C VAL A 49 -18.12 20.99 21.83
N PHE A 50 -18.76 22.03 21.29
CA PHE A 50 -18.24 23.38 21.34
C PHE A 50 -18.52 23.99 22.72
N GLU A 51 -17.50 24.36 23.48
CA GLU A 51 -17.64 24.80 24.88
C GLU A 51 -17.02 26.18 25.15
N TRP A 52 -17.46 26.85 26.21
CA TRP A 52 -16.65 27.89 26.84
C TRP A 52 -15.58 27.25 27.71
N ILE A 53 -14.33 27.68 27.54
CA ILE A 53 -13.18 27.09 28.21
C ILE A 53 -12.53 28.16 29.10
N PRO A 54 -12.52 28.00 30.44
CA PRO A 54 -11.78 28.89 31.31
C PRO A 54 -10.30 28.87 30.96
N TYR A 55 -9.66 30.04 30.82
CA TYR A 55 -8.24 30.10 30.43
C TYR A 55 -7.29 29.35 31.38
N SER A 56 -7.66 29.22 32.66
CA SER A 56 -6.93 28.45 33.68
C SER A 56 -6.87 26.94 33.42
N GLU A 57 -7.66 26.44 32.46
CA GLU A 57 -7.64 25.05 31.99
C GLU A 57 -6.46 24.74 31.07
N PHE A 58 -5.75 25.77 30.56
CA PHE A 58 -4.59 25.59 29.69
C PHE A 58 -3.29 25.61 30.49
N ILE A 59 -2.41 24.64 30.22
CA ILE A 59 -1.03 24.59 30.73
C ILE A 59 -0.02 24.49 29.60
N ASN A 60 1.23 24.84 29.88
CA ASN A 60 2.33 24.82 28.91
C ASN A 60 2.02 25.60 27.62
N ILE A 61 1.36 26.76 27.74
CA ILE A 61 1.18 27.68 26.62
C ILE A 61 2.57 28.13 26.17
N LYS A 62 2.96 27.82 24.93
CA LYS A 62 4.27 28.24 24.40
C LYS A 62 4.33 29.77 24.22
N GLU A 63 5.51 30.34 24.47
CA GLU A 63 5.83 31.77 24.43
C GLU A 63 5.19 32.51 23.24
N ILE A 64 4.51 33.62 23.54
CA ILE A 64 3.76 34.44 22.58
C ILE A 64 4.65 35.62 22.19
N GLY A 65 5.26 35.55 21.02
CA GLY A 65 5.74 36.75 20.30
C GLY A 65 4.59 37.38 19.50
N ASP A 66 4.87 37.98 18.34
CA ASP A 66 3.86 38.52 17.40
C ASP A 66 3.03 37.42 16.66
N ASN A 67 2.81 36.27 17.29
CA ASN A 67 2.22 35.08 16.66
C ASN A 67 0.71 34.96 16.95
N CYS A 68 -0.11 34.75 15.92
CA CYS A 68 -1.56 34.52 16.04
C CYS A 68 -1.96 33.09 16.48
N LEU A 69 -1.06 32.11 16.40
CA LEU A 69 -1.33 30.71 16.81
C LEU A 69 -0.27 30.20 17.80
N THR A 70 -0.69 29.42 18.80
CA THR A 70 0.21 28.68 19.71
C THR A 70 -0.40 27.34 20.12
N THR A 71 0.35 26.50 20.82
CA THR A 71 -0.13 25.22 21.37
C THR A 71 -0.21 25.27 22.89
N ALA A 72 -1.21 24.61 23.45
CA ALA A 72 -1.35 24.39 24.89
C ALA A 72 -1.83 22.96 25.18
N ILE A 73 -1.79 22.57 26.45
CA ILE A 73 -2.44 21.35 26.94
C ILE A 73 -3.71 21.78 27.69
N TRP A 74 -4.86 21.27 27.26
CA TRP A 74 -6.14 21.44 27.96
C TRP A 74 -6.29 20.33 29.02
N LYS A 75 -6.28 20.71 30.31
CA LYS A 75 -6.35 19.79 31.46
C LYS A 75 -7.55 18.84 31.40
N ASN A 76 -8.77 19.38 31.33
CA ASN A 76 -9.99 18.57 31.30
C ASN A 76 -10.35 18.07 29.90
N GLY A 77 -9.81 18.73 28.87
CA GLY A 77 -9.95 18.35 27.47
C GLY A 77 -11.38 18.44 26.91
N PRO A 78 -11.51 18.27 25.58
CA PRO A 78 -12.80 18.36 24.89
C PRO A 78 -13.72 17.18 25.22
N THR A 79 -15.02 17.46 25.21
CA THR A 79 -16.08 16.47 25.34
C THR A 79 -16.46 15.92 23.97
N TYR A 80 -16.57 14.60 23.82
CA TYR A 80 -17.01 13.94 22.59
C TYR A 80 -18.17 12.99 22.87
N TYR A 81 -19.04 12.87 21.87
CA TYR A 81 -20.00 11.78 21.79
C TYR A 81 -19.36 10.62 21.01
N HIS A 82 -19.02 9.53 21.69
CA HIS A 82 -18.38 8.38 21.05
C HIS A 82 -19.42 7.31 20.73
N ASN A 83 -19.78 7.16 19.46
CA ASN A 83 -20.72 6.13 19.00
C ASN A 83 -19.95 4.96 18.38
N LYS A 84 -19.90 3.83 19.09
CA LYS A 84 -19.53 2.52 18.51
C LYS A 84 -20.58 1.51 18.91
N ASN A 85 -21.12 0.82 17.90
CA ASN A 85 -21.91 -0.40 18.05
C ASN A 85 -22.80 -0.40 19.31
N SER A 86 -23.89 0.37 19.28
CA SER A 86 -24.95 0.38 20.31
C SER A 86 -24.63 0.90 21.72
N GLU A 87 -23.43 1.40 22.00
CA GLU A 87 -23.14 2.19 23.22
C GLU A 87 -22.79 3.63 22.86
N SER A 88 -23.60 4.56 23.38
CA SER A 88 -23.42 6.00 23.25
C SER A 88 -22.98 6.56 24.60
N GLU A 89 -21.70 6.93 24.72
CA GLU A 89 -21.16 7.54 25.94
C GLU A 89 -20.50 8.89 25.63
N TRP A 90 -20.73 9.86 26.53
CA TRP A 90 -20.03 11.14 26.54
C TRP A 90 -18.67 10.96 27.24
N ILE A 91 -17.59 11.19 26.52
CA ILE A 91 -16.23 11.07 27.05
C ILE A 91 -15.54 12.43 27.07
N ARG A 92 -14.85 12.76 28.18
CA ARG A 92 -13.88 13.85 28.24
C ARG A 92 -12.47 13.30 28.16
N LYS A 93 -11.65 13.87 27.30
CA LYS A 93 -10.27 13.42 27.11
C LYS A 93 -9.28 14.37 27.77
N SER A 94 -8.99 14.13 29.04
CA SER A 94 -8.05 14.95 29.82
C SER A 94 -6.65 15.03 29.20
N PHE A 95 -5.99 16.16 29.40
CA PHE A 95 -4.63 16.47 28.94
C PHE A 95 -4.46 16.42 27.41
N GLU A 96 -5.46 16.92 26.68
CA GLU A 96 -5.39 17.00 25.23
C GLU A 96 -4.53 18.18 24.77
N LYS A 97 -3.64 17.92 23.80
CA LYS A 97 -2.92 18.99 23.10
C LYS A 97 -3.89 19.72 22.18
N VAL A 98 -3.99 21.02 22.36
CA VAL A 98 -4.86 21.91 21.58
C VAL A 98 -4.06 23.02 20.91
N THR A 99 -4.59 23.52 19.79
CA THR A 99 -4.07 24.72 19.12
C THR A 99 -4.96 25.90 19.48
N LEU A 100 -4.34 26.99 19.95
CA LEU A 100 -4.99 28.23 20.36
C LEU A 100 -4.79 29.29 19.28
N ARG A 101 -5.88 29.91 18.82
CA ARG A 101 -5.87 31.05 17.89
C ARG A 101 -6.29 32.33 18.60
N PHE A 102 -5.36 33.27 18.74
CA PHE A 102 -5.64 34.57 19.31
C PHE A 102 -6.30 35.49 18.28
N LEU A 103 -7.36 36.18 18.70
CA LEU A 103 -8.14 37.08 17.86
C LEU A 103 -7.81 38.54 18.18
N TYR A 104 -6.55 38.95 17.94
CA TYR A 104 -6.04 40.28 18.28
C TYR A 104 -6.80 41.43 17.59
N ASP A 105 -7.30 41.20 16.38
CA ASP A 105 -7.97 42.23 15.57
C ASP A 105 -9.44 42.46 15.95
N ILE A 106 -9.94 41.86 17.04
CA ILE A 106 -11.35 41.93 17.41
C ILE A 106 -11.48 42.25 18.89
N GLN A 107 -11.78 43.52 19.19
CA GLN A 107 -11.89 44.03 20.55
C GLN A 107 -13.34 44.05 21.07
N ASN A 108 -14.34 44.09 20.17
CA ASN A 108 -15.76 44.15 20.52
C ASN A 108 -16.50 42.88 20.09
N ILE A 109 -17.37 42.35 20.96
CA ILE A 109 -18.25 41.24 20.62
C ILE A 109 -19.48 41.79 19.89
N THR A 110 -19.47 41.68 18.56
CA THR A 110 -20.56 42.07 17.65
C THR A 110 -20.90 40.90 16.72
N ASP A 111 -21.92 41.04 15.87
CA ASP A 111 -22.23 40.04 14.83
C ASP A 111 -21.03 39.80 13.87
N GLU A 112 -20.15 40.80 13.72
CA GLU A 112 -18.91 40.68 12.96
C GLU A 112 -17.93 39.70 13.62
N PHE A 113 -17.83 39.69 14.96
CA PHE A 113 -17.04 38.71 15.70
C PHE A 113 -17.53 37.29 15.41
N VAL A 114 -18.85 37.07 15.48
CA VAL A 114 -19.47 35.77 15.22
C VAL A 114 -19.20 35.32 13.78
N ASN A 115 -19.43 36.18 12.79
CA ASN A 115 -19.16 35.89 11.38
C ASN A 115 -17.68 35.54 11.12
N LYS A 116 -16.75 36.24 11.79
CA LYS A 116 -15.31 35.99 11.67
C LYS A 116 -14.92 34.66 12.32
N VAL A 117 -15.46 34.34 13.50
CA VAL A 117 -15.30 33.02 14.13
C VAL A 117 -15.85 31.90 13.25
N GLU A 118 -17.05 32.06 12.69
CA GLU A 118 -17.64 31.09 11.76
C GLU A 118 -16.79 30.90 10.49
N SER A 119 -16.19 31.97 9.97
CA SER A 119 -15.31 31.89 8.80
C SER A 119 -14.09 31.01 9.05
N TYR A 120 -13.54 31.04 10.27
CA TYR A 120 -12.44 30.15 10.67
C TYR A 120 -12.89 28.70 10.85
N MET A 121 -14.20 28.45 11.01
CA MET A 121 -14.79 27.11 11.12
C MET A 121 -15.25 26.51 9.77
N ARG A 122 -15.47 27.32 8.71
CA ARG A 122 -16.02 26.89 7.40
C ARG A 122 -14.95 26.56 6.33
N ARG A 123 -14.21 25.42 6.39
CA ARG A 123 -13.38 24.93 5.24
C ARG A 123 -13.28 23.38 5.11
N PRO A 124 -13.00 22.83 3.89
CA PRO A 124 -13.74 21.66 3.38
C PRO A 124 -13.03 20.28 3.24
N LYS A 125 -11.81 20.01 3.78
CA LYS A 125 -11.11 18.74 3.41
C LYS A 125 -10.43 17.89 4.48
N ARG A 126 -10.43 18.23 5.76
CA ARG A 126 -10.06 17.33 6.89
C ARG A 126 -10.82 17.76 8.14
N LEU A 127 -11.35 16.84 8.96
CA LEU A 127 -12.16 17.18 10.13
C LEU A 127 -11.29 17.69 11.29
N THR A 128 -10.76 18.91 11.20
CA THR A 128 -10.31 19.65 12.39
C THR A 128 -11.51 20.38 12.98
N SER A 129 -11.96 19.98 14.17
CA SER A 129 -13.11 20.58 14.84
C SER A 129 -12.64 21.62 15.85
N ALA A 130 -13.01 22.89 15.66
CA ALA A 130 -12.98 23.86 16.74
C ALA A 130 -13.83 23.32 17.90
N CYS A 131 -13.27 23.33 19.11
CA CYS A 131 -13.88 22.72 20.28
C CYS A 131 -14.29 23.73 21.36
N GLY A 132 -13.95 25.01 21.19
CA GLY A 132 -14.46 26.04 22.10
C GLY A 132 -13.85 27.42 21.94
N ILE A 133 -14.33 28.34 22.78
CA ILE A 133 -13.82 29.71 22.91
C ILE A 133 -13.30 29.88 24.35
N SER A 134 -12.19 30.58 24.48
CA SER A 134 -11.65 31.06 25.76
C SER A 134 -11.38 32.55 25.65
N GLN A 135 -11.17 33.22 26.79
CA GLN A 135 -10.64 34.58 26.82
C GLN A 135 -9.44 34.64 27.75
N ASN A 136 -8.35 35.26 27.29
CA ASN A 136 -7.21 35.53 28.17
C ASN A 136 -7.62 36.58 29.23
N PRO A 137 -7.51 36.29 30.53
CA PRO A 137 -8.00 37.16 31.59
C PRO A 137 -7.21 38.48 31.69
N ASP A 138 -5.93 38.47 31.29
CA ASP A 138 -5.01 39.60 31.39
C ASP A 138 -5.16 40.55 30.20
N THR A 139 -5.16 40.00 28.98
CA THR A 139 -5.22 40.81 27.73
C THR A 139 -6.63 41.04 27.21
N LYS A 140 -7.63 40.35 27.77
CA LYS A 140 -9.03 40.31 27.28
C LYS A 140 -9.21 39.80 25.85
N VAL A 141 -8.16 39.32 25.20
CA VAL A 141 -8.20 38.77 23.84
C VAL A 141 -8.95 37.44 23.84
N TYR A 142 -9.91 37.30 22.92
CA TYR A 142 -10.62 36.05 22.68
C TYR A 142 -9.75 35.05 21.91
N ILE A 143 -9.90 33.78 22.25
CA ILE A 143 -9.10 32.68 21.75
C ILE A 143 -10.04 31.59 21.24
N LEU A 144 -9.86 31.20 19.97
CA LEU A 144 -10.54 30.05 19.40
C LEU A 144 -9.66 28.79 19.57
N VAL A 145 -10.26 27.70 20.04
CA VAL A 145 -9.54 26.48 20.44
C VAL A 145 -9.84 25.33 19.49
N PHE A 146 -8.79 24.66 19.00
CA PHE A 146 -8.88 23.54 18.06
C PHE A 146 -8.27 22.25 18.64
N SER A 147 -8.95 21.12 18.43
CA SER A 147 -8.48 19.78 18.80
C SER A 147 -7.80 19.06 17.63
N ASP A 148 -6.68 18.37 17.91
CA ASP A 148 -5.89 17.61 16.93
C ASP A 148 -6.27 16.09 16.88
N PHE A 149 -7.38 15.67 17.51
CA PHE A 149 -7.63 14.26 17.83
C PHE A 149 -7.88 13.32 16.62
N PHE A 150 -8.63 13.73 15.61
CA PHE A 150 -9.20 12.77 14.65
C PHE A 150 -8.30 12.34 13.49
N HIS A 151 -7.18 13.03 13.21
CA HIS A 151 -6.51 12.85 11.91
C HIS A 151 -4.98 12.78 11.85
N GLY A 152 -4.25 12.86 12.96
CA GLY A 152 -2.78 12.69 12.93
C GLY A 152 -2.02 13.78 12.15
N SER A 153 -2.70 14.83 11.70
CA SER A 153 -2.13 16.10 11.20
C SER A 153 -2.61 17.23 12.10
N SER A 154 -1.70 18.10 12.55
CA SER A 154 -2.02 19.20 13.48
C SER A 154 -2.62 20.40 12.74
N TYR A 155 -3.43 21.23 13.43
CA TYR A 155 -3.90 22.50 12.84
C TYR A 155 -2.73 23.41 12.39
N LEU A 156 -1.54 23.27 13.00
CA LEU A 156 -0.33 23.98 12.58
C LEU A 156 0.29 23.47 11.27
N ASP A 157 -0.12 22.30 10.76
CA ASP A 157 0.37 21.77 9.48
C ASP A 157 -0.21 22.57 8.29
N ASP A 158 -1.40 23.15 8.48
CA ASP A 158 -2.13 23.85 7.44
C ASP A 158 -2.07 25.38 7.56
N TYR A 159 -1.71 25.94 8.73
CA TYR A 159 -1.78 27.38 9.04
C TYR A 159 -0.45 27.97 9.54
N CYS A 160 -0.19 29.22 9.16
CA CYS A 160 0.99 29.98 9.55
C CYS A 160 0.90 30.45 11.01
N GLU A 161 1.92 30.13 11.82
CA GLU A 161 2.02 30.53 13.23
C GLU A 161 2.00 32.05 13.44
N LYS A 162 2.58 32.83 12.52
CA LYS A 162 2.65 34.29 12.61
C LYS A 162 1.29 34.95 12.38
N CYS A 163 0.66 34.70 11.23
CA CYS A 163 -0.55 35.42 10.82
C CYS A 163 -1.86 34.62 10.99
N GLY A 164 -1.80 33.33 11.29
CA GLY A 164 -2.98 32.47 11.44
C GLY A 164 -3.72 32.14 10.13
N ASN A 165 -3.17 32.49 8.96
CA ASN A 165 -3.74 32.16 7.65
C ASN A 165 -3.23 30.81 7.13
N LEU A 166 -4.00 30.16 6.24
CA LEU A 166 -3.56 28.91 5.62
C LEU A 166 -2.25 29.14 4.86
N TYR A 167 -1.33 28.17 4.88
CA TYR A 167 -0.14 28.18 4.03
C TYR A 167 -0.48 28.33 2.54
N ARG A 168 -1.71 27.99 2.15
CA ARG A 168 -2.25 28.16 0.80
C ARG A 168 -2.70 29.59 0.48
N ASP A 169 -3.00 30.42 1.48
CA ASP A 169 -3.52 31.79 1.29
C ASP A 169 -2.41 32.82 0.97
N LYS A 170 -1.22 32.34 0.54
CA LYS A 170 -0.10 33.04 -0.13
C LYS A 170 0.52 34.27 0.56
N CYS A 171 -0.11 34.89 1.55
CA CYS A 171 0.30 36.20 2.10
C CYS A 171 1.74 36.21 2.63
N CYS A 172 2.11 35.25 3.49
CA CYS A 172 3.49 35.18 4.03
C CYS A 172 4.56 34.68 3.04
N ARG A 173 4.16 34.06 1.91
CA ARG A 173 5.09 33.58 0.86
C ARG A 173 5.40 34.67 -0.17
N ILE A 174 4.43 35.55 -0.43
CA ILE A 174 4.56 36.67 -1.37
C ILE A 174 5.60 37.68 -0.86
N ASP A 175 5.65 37.97 0.43
CA ASP A 175 6.62 38.93 0.97
C ASP A 175 8.07 38.41 0.92
N GLN A 176 8.27 37.10 1.09
CA GLN A 176 9.59 36.48 0.85
C GLN A 176 9.97 36.44 -0.64
N LEU A 177 8.99 36.25 -1.55
CA LEU A 177 9.19 36.29 -3.00
C LEU A 177 9.57 37.70 -3.49
N LYS A 178 8.93 38.75 -2.94
CA LYS A 178 9.19 40.15 -3.27
C LYS A 178 10.64 40.55 -3.06
N ASN A 179 11.30 39.99 -2.06
CA ASN A 179 12.72 40.25 -1.78
C ASN A 179 13.68 39.56 -2.77
N ASN A 180 13.21 38.60 -3.57
CA ASN A 180 14.02 37.87 -4.56
C ASN A 180 13.83 38.36 -6.02
N PHE A 181 12.88 39.26 -6.30
CA PHE A 181 12.58 39.72 -7.67
C PHE A 181 13.73 40.51 -8.33
N THR A 182 14.69 41.01 -7.56
CA THR A 182 15.77 41.88 -8.05
C THR A 182 16.84 41.17 -8.87
N ASN A 183 16.86 39.83 -8.92
CA ASN A 183 17.93 39.06 -9.59
C ASN A 183 17.62 38.63 -11.03
N TRP A 184 16.38 38.78 -11.52
CA TRP A 184 15.93 38.10 -12.75
C TRP A 184 15.45 39.11 -13.79
N THR A 185 16.39 39.71 -14.52
CA THR A 185 16.09 40.68 -15.57
C THR A 185 16.31 40.06 -16.95
N SER A 186 15.28 40.11 -17.78
CA SER A 186 15.44 40.06 -19.25
C SER A 186 15.45 41.51 -19.75
N GLU A 187 16.08 41.80 -20.90
CA GLU A 187 16.04 43.14 -21.51
C GLU A 187 14.64 43.56 -22.00
N ASN A 188 13.64 42.66 -21.94
CA ASN A 188 12.28 42.91 -22.40
C ASN A 188 11.29 43.06 -21.23
N ILE A 189 10.76 44.26 -21.04
CA ILE A 189 9.81 44.61 -19.97
C ILE A 189 8.54 43.75 -20.00
N LYS A 190 7.97 43.48 -21.18
CA LYS A 190 6.75 42.64 -21.29
C LYS A 190 6.98 41.22 -20.80
N LEU A 191 8.18 40.66 -21.06
CA LEU A 191 8.54 39.34 -20.59
C LEU A 191 8.82 39.31 -19.08
N VAL A 192 9.40 40.38 -18.54
CA VAL A 192 9.59 40.55 -17.09
C VAL A 192 8.25 40.59 -16.37
N ASP A 193 7.29 41.40 -16.83
CA ASP A 193 5.95 41.48 -16.27
C ASP A 193 5.23 40.12 -16.33
N PHE A 194 5.38 39.41 -17.45
CA PHE A 194 4.83 38.07 -17.62
C PHE A 194 5.43 37.08 -16.61
N ILE A 195 6.75 37.04 -16.47
CA ILE A 195 7.44 36.16 -15.52
C ILE A 195 7.02 36.49 -14.08
N GLN A 196 6.98 37.77 -13.71
CA GLN A 196 6.56 38.21 -12.37
C GLN A 196 5.13 37.79 -12.05
N ARG A 197 4.22 37.91 -13.01
CA ARG A 197 2.85 37.42 -12.87
C ARG A 197 2.83 35.90 -12.60
N LEU A 198 3.56 35.11 -13.39
CA LEU A 198 3.60 33.65 -13.22
C LEU A 198 4.28 33.21 -11.91
N GLN A 199 5.21 33.99 -11.37
CA GLN A 199 5.82 33.72 -10.06
C GLN A 199 4.84 33.79 -8.89
N LEU A 200 3.80 34.63 -9.01
CA LEU A 200 2.72 34.75 -8.02
C LEU A 200 1.73 33.57 -8.11
N GLU A 201 1.77 32.83 -9.21
CA GLU A 201 0.97 31.64 -9.47
C GLU A 201 1.71 30.37 -9.00
N ILE A 202 2.01 30.25 -7.70
CA ILE A 202 2.72 29.08 -7.12
C ILE A 202 1.98 27.75 -7.43
N ASN A 203 2.71 26.76 -7.94
CA ASN A 203 2.19 25.43 -8.31
C ASN A 203 2.08 24.47 -7.11
N SER A 204 1.52 23.26 -7.32
CA SER A 204 1.35 22.24 -6.25
C SER A 204 2.66 21.64 -5.72
N TYR A 205 3.78 21.87 -6.39
CA TYR A 205 5.12 21.44 -6.02
C TYR A 205 5.95 22.55 -5.38
N ASP A 206 5.32 23.70 -5.09
CA ASP A 206 5.92 24.90 -4.52
C ASP A 206 7.17 25.40 -5.30
N GLN A 207 7.19 25.20 -6.62
CA GLN A 207 8.25 25.65 -7.52
C GLN A 207 7.89 26.96 -8.21
N ILE A 208 8.90 27.78 -8.51
CA ILE A 208 8.73 29.11 -9.13
C ILE A 208 9.04 29.04 -10.63
N PHE A 209 8.30 29.80 -11.44
CA PHE A 209 8.61 30.05 -12.84
C PHE A 209 9.66 31.17 -12.95
N GLU A 210 10.81 30.91 -13.59
CA GLU A 210 11.94 31.85 -13.61
C GLU A 210 12.55 32.09 -15.00
N TRP A 211 13.35 33.15 -15.11
CA TRP A 211 14.27 33.32 -16.23
C TRP A 211 15.51 32.47 -16.00
N ILE A 212 15.83 31.59 -16.94
CA ILE A 212 16.96 30.66 -16.85
C ILE A 212 18.03 31.12 -17.83
N SER A 213 19.19 31.54 -17.30
CA SER A 213 20.34 31.86 -18.12
C SER A 213 20.75 30.65 -18.97
N HIS A 214 20.95 30.84 -20.27
CA HIS A 214 21.29 29.74 -21.18
C HIS A 214 22.56 29.00 -20.77
N ASN A 215 23.53 29.71 -20.17
CA ASN A 215 24.80 29.15 -19.69
C ASN A 215 24.63 28.17 -18.50
N GLU A 216 23.46 28.18 -17.87
CA GLU A 216 23.09 27.23 -16.81
C GLU A 216 22.60 25.88 -17.38
N LEU A 217 22.26 25.83 -18.67
CA LEU A 217 21.84 24.63 -19.40
C LEU A 217 23.04 24.03 -20.15
N VAL A 218 23.62 22.95 -19.61
CA VAL A 218 24.76 22.25 -20.20
C VAL A 218 24.38 20.89 -20.77
N TYR A 219 25.22 20.37 -21.67
CA TYR A 219 25.02 19.08 -22.36
C TYR A 219 23.69 18.98 -23.13
N ILE A 220 23.30 20.07 -23.79
CA ILE A 220 22.16 20.06 -24.73
C ILE A 220 22.48 19.02 -25.82
N LYS A 221 21.68 17.94 -25.89
CA LYS A 221 21.89 16.92 -26.93
C LYS A 221 21.44 17.49 -28.29
N PRO A 222 22.33 17.56 -29.30
CA PRO A 222 21.92 17.98 -30.64
C PRO A 222 21.01 16.90 -31.24
N THR A 223 19.87 17.32 -31.78
CA THR A 223 18.89 16.41 -32.37
C THR A 223 18.23 17.02 -33.59
N GLY A 224 18.95 17.21 -34.71
CA GLY A 224 18.37 17.63 -36.00
C GLY A 224 17.26 18.70 -35.90
N ASP A 225 16.18 18.55 -36.66
CA ASP A 225 15.00 19.45 -36.67
C ASP A 225 13.98 19.16 -35.53
N ASN A 226 14.39 18.51 -34.42
CA ASN A 226 13.47 18.12 -33.36
C ASN A 226 13.05 19.31 -32.46
N CYS A 227 11.76 19.43 -32.16
CA CYS A 227 11.23 20.49 -31.29
C CYS A 227 11.54 20.31 -29.78
N LEU A 228 11.90 19.09 -29.33
CA LEU A 228 12.21 18.80 -27.93
C LEU A 228 13.57 18.09 -27.77
N THR A 229 14.35 18.49 -26.77
CA THR A 229 15.59 17.80 -26.37
C THR A 229 15.76 17.78 -24.85
N MET A 230 16.89 17.25 -24.37
CA MET A 230 17.27 17.23 -22.96
C MET A 230 18.51 18.09 -22.71
N ALA A 231 18.57 18.68 -21.52
CA ALA A 231 19.75 19.33 -20.99
C ALA A 231 19.93 19.04 -19.50
N ILE A 232 21.07 19.44 -18.95
CA ILE A 232 21.35 19.45 -17.53
C ILE A 232 21.36 20.91 -17.07
N TRP A 233 20.47 21.24 -16.14
CA TRP A 233 20.46 22.54 -15.46
C TRP A 233 21.30 22.46 -14.19
N LYS A 234 22.37 23.28 -14.10
CA LYS A 234 23.33 23.24 -12.99
C LYS A 234 22.71 23.57 -11.64
N ASP A 235 21.97 24.67 -11.57
CA ASP A 235 21.40 25.21 -10.33
C ASP A 235 20.06 24.57 -9.95
N GLY A 236 19.35 24.01 -10.93
CA GLY A 236 18.02 23.43 -10.74
C GLY A 236 16.95 24.47 -10.32
N PRO A 237 15.68 24.04 -10.21
CA PRO A 237 14.57 24.93 -9.94
C PRO A 237 14.56 25.43 -8.50
N LEU A 238 14.18 26.69 -8.33
CA LEU A 238 13.89 27.26 -7.02
C LEU A 238 12.56 26.71 -6.49
N HIS A 239 12.56 26.19 -5.26
CA HIS A 239 11.35 25.66 -4.61
C HIS A 239 11.28 26.06 -3.13
N TYR A 240 10.05 26.13 -2.59
CA TYR A 240 9.83 26.44 -1.18
C TYR A 240 10.03 25.20 -0.31
N ASP A 241 11.00 25.25 0.60
CA ASP A 241 11.18 24.21 1.61
C ASP A 241 10.22 24.47 2.78
N LYS A 242 9.28 23.54 3.02
CA LYS A 242 8.30 23.65 4.10
C LYS A 242 8.91 23.48 5.49
N CYS A 243 10.02 22.74 5.60
CA CYS A 243 10.73 22.51 6.86
C CYS A 243 11.58 23.73 7.22
N GLU A 244 12.31 24.30 6.26
CA GLU A 244 13.17 25.47 6.46
C GLU A 244 12.44 26.81 6.30
N LYS A 245 11.16 26.80 5.85
CA LYS A 245 10.29 27.97 5.65
C LYS A 245 10.92 29.06 4.75
N LYS A 246 11.74 28.68 3.77
CA LYS A 246 12.41 29.57 2.79
C LYS A 246 12.51 28.92 1.40
N TYR A 247 12.76 29.73 0.37
CA TYR A 247 13.07 29.21 -0.97
C TYR A 247 14.53 28.74 -1.04
N ILE A 248 14.73 27.52 -1.51
CA ILE A 248 16.04 26.92 -1.69
C ILE A 248 16.18 26.33 -3.10
N ARG A 249 17.40 26.33 -3.62
CA ARG A 249 17.76 25.51 -4.77
C ARG A 249 18.31 24.20 -4.25
N ASN A 250 17.78 23.09 -4.77
CA ASN A 250 18.35 21.78 -4.46
C ASN A 250 19.62 21.65 -5.33
N SER A 251 20.80 21.78 -4.72
CA SER A 251 22.08 21.78 -5.46
C SER A 251 22.43 20.39 -6.00
N ALA A 252 21.88 20.07 -7.16
CA ALA A 252 22.32 18.95 -7.98
C ALA A 252 21.86 19.13 -9.43
N TYR A 253 22.80 19.00 -10.37
CA TYR A 253 22.63 18.89 -11.83
C TYR A 253 21.31 18.21 -12.24
N LYS A 254 20.26 19.00 -12.46
CA LYS A 254 18.93 18.48 -12.75
C LYS A 254 18.78 18.24 -14.24
N LYS A 255 18.37 17.03 -14.61
CA LYS A 255 17.96 16.74 -16.00
C LYS A 255 16.62 17.41 -16.28
N VAL A 256 16.57 18.20 -17.35
CA VAL A 256 15.39 18.96 -17.77
C VAL A 256 15.09 18.67 -19.24
N GLY A 257 13.80 18.76 -19.59
CA GLY A 257 13.36 18.77 -20.98
C GLY A 257 13.36 20.21 -21.51
N LEU A 258 13.82 20.41 -22.73
CA LEU A 258 13.82 21.69 -23.42
C LEU A 258 12.83 21.65 -24.58
N ARG A 259 11.99 22.68 -24.71
CA ARG A 259 11.11 22.91 -25.87
C ARG A 259 11.52 24.17 -26.61
N PHE A 260 11.97 24.01 -27.84
CA PHE A 260 12.34 25.14 -28.71
C PHE A 260 11.11 25.72 -29.38
N LEU A 261 11.01 27.05 -29.40
CA LEU A 261 9.91 27.79 -30.00
C LEU A 261 10.35 28.41 -31.33
N TYR A 262 10.70 27.58 -32.31
CA TYR A 262 11.26 28.02 -33.60
C TYR A 262 10.38 29.00 -34.38
N ASP A 263 9.06 28.86 -34.28
CA ASP A 263 8.08 29.68 -35.00
C ASP A 263 7.87 31.08 -34.38
N LEU A 264 8.47 31.36 -33.23
CA LEU A 264 8.20 32.58 -32.46
C LEU A 264 9.49 33.32 -32.11
N ARG A 265 9.86 34.29 -32.95
CA ARG A 265 11.08 35.11 -32.75
C ARG A 265 10.83 36.43 -32.02
N ASN A 266 9.59 36.92 -32.01
CA ASN A 266 9.24 38.22 -31.42
C ASN A 266 8.34 38.02 -30.19
N ILE A 267 8.61 38.74 -29.10
CA ILE A 267 7.77 38.77 -27.89
C ILE A 267 6.54 39.66 -28.17
N ASN A 268 5.44 39.03 -28.58
CA ASN A 268 4.10 39.63 -28.73
C ASN A 268 3.08 38.87 -27.86
N ASP A 269 1.82 39.33 -27.85
CA ASP A 269 0.78 38.70 -27.02
C ASP A 269 0.49 37.25 -27.46
N GLU A 270 0.65 36.94 -28.75
CA GLU A 270 0.56 35.57 -29.27
C GLU A 270 1.64 34.65 -28.68
N PHE A 271 2.89 35.14 -28.61
CA PHE A 271 4.00 34.43 -27.97
C PHE A 271 3.71 34.17 -26.50
N LEU A 272 3.28 35.19 -25.75
CA LEU A 272 2.98 35.06 -24.32
C LEU A 272 1.83 34.08 -24.07
N ASN A 273 0.75 34.17 -24.85
CA ASN A 273 -0.38 33.23 -24.77
C ASN A 273 0.05 31.79 -25.08
N LYS A 274 0.94 31.60 -26.07
CA LYS A 274 1.44 30.29 -26.46
C LYS A 274 2.39 29.71 -25.40
N VAL A 275 3.28 30.54 -24.84
CA VAL A 275 4.12 30.18 -23.69
C VAL A 275 3.27 29.78 -22.48
N GLU A 276 2.26 30.58 -22.14
CA GLU A 276 1.32 30.27 -21.05
C GLU A 276 0.58 28.96 -21.32
N SER A 277 0.06 28.77 -22.54
CA SER A 277 -0.60 27.52 -22.91
C SER A 277 0.30 26.29 -22.69
N TYR A 278 1.60 26.38 -23.00
CA TYR A 278 2.54 25.27 -22.78
C TYR A 278 2.97 25.12 -21.32
N SER A 279 3.00 26.21 -20.57
CA SER A 279 3.49 26.25 -19.18
C SER A 279 2.52 25.62 -18.17
N PHE A 280 1.23 25.56 -18.51
CA PHE A 280 0.14 25.09 -17.62
C PHE A 280 -0.61 23.85 -18.13
N TYR A 281 -0.17 23.22 -19.22
CA TYR A 281 -0.93 22.17 -19.89
C TYR A 281 -0.81 20.79 -19.21
N ASN A 282 -1.96 20.18 -18.87
CA ASN A 282 -2.09 18.80 -18.37
C ASN A 282 -1.25 18.46 -17.12
N GLY A 283 -1.05 19.42 -16.22
CA GLY A 283 -0.42 19.19 -14.91
C GLY A 283 1.12 19.21 -14.93
N PHE A 284 1.75 19.52 -16.06
CA PHE A 284 3.18 19.84 -16.12
C PHE A 284 3.38 21.34 -15.97
N TRP A 285 4.23 21.71 -15.01
CA TRP A 285 4.64 23.09 -14.79
C TRP A 285 6.00 23.32 -15.43
N ALA A 286 6.12 24.34 -16.28
CA ALA A 286 7.41 24.79 -16.79
C ALA A 286 8.24 25.45 -15.66
N TYR A 287 9.52 25.13 -15.57
CA TYR A 287 10.43 25.79 -14.63
C TYR A 287 10.74 27.23 -15.03
N GLY A 288 10.71 27.52 -16.32
CA GLY A 288 11.10 28.83 -16.78
C GLY A 288 11.32 28.94 -18.28
N ILE A 289 11.77 30.13 -18.67
CA ILE A 289 12.12 30.49 -20.05
C ILE A 289 13.62 30.76 -20.09
N SER A 290 14.27 30.23 -21.12
CA SER A 290 15.62 30.58 -21.52
C SER A 290 15.60 31.12 -22.96
N GLN A 291 16.68 31.75 -23.39
CA GLN A 291 16.86 32.15 -24.78
C GLN A 291 18.25 31.72 -25.24
N ASP A 292 18.31 31.06 -26.38
CA ASP A 292 19.57 30.74 -27.03
C ASP A 292 20.28 32.04 -27.48
N PRO A 293 21.51 32.30 -27.02
CA PRO A 293 22.22 33.54 -27.34
C PRO A 293 22.57 33.66 -28.82
N ASP A 294 22.77 32.54 -29.52
CA ASP A 294 23.21 32.48 -30.91
C ASP A 294 22.02 32.53 -31.87
N THR A 295 21.02 31.66 -31.65
CA THR A 295 19.86 31.55 -32.55
C THR A 295 18.73 32.52 -32.21
N LYS A 296 18.78 33.15 -31.03
CA LYS A 296 17.70 33.98 -30.44
C LYS A 296 16.37 33.25 -30.21
N VAL A 297 16.34 31.92 -30.38
CA VAL A 297 15.14 31.10 -30.15
C VAL A 297 14.86 31.00 -28.66
N TYR A 298 13.60 31.22 -28.27
CA TYR A 298 13.14 31.01 -26.90
C TYR A 298 12.94 29.52 -26.61
N ILE A 299 13.34 29.12 -25.41
CA ILE A 299 13.35 27.74 -24.94
C ILE A 299 12.54 27.66 -23.64
N LEU A 300 11.53 26.81 -23.60
CA LEU A 300 10.84 26.47 -22.36
C LEU A 300 11.52 25.29 -21.69
N VAL A 301 11.72 25.40 -20.38
CA VAL A 301 12.40 24.38 -19.56
C VAL A 301 11.37 23.65 -18.71
N PHE A 302 11.31 22.33 -18.82
CA PHE A 302 10.36 21.46 -18.13
C PHE A 302 11.06 20.36 -17.32
N ASP A 303 10.31 19.71 -16.43
CA ASP A 303 10.73 18.44 -15.85
C ASP A 303 10.98 17.39 -16.95
N ILE A 304 11.96 16.50 -16.74
CA ILE A 304 12.33 15.47 -17.71
C ILE A 304 11.15 14.55 -18.08
N SER A 305 10.20 14.37 -17.15
CA SER A 305 8.99 13.59 -17.39
C SER A 305 8.13 14.14 -18.52
N TYR A 306 8.24 15.44 -18.86
CA TYR A 306 7.57 16.06 -20.01
C TYR A 306 7.87 15.28 -21.31
N LEU A 307 9.10 14.82 -21.53
CA LEU A 307 9.49 14.08 -22.74
C LEU A 307 8.86 12.68 -22.87
N ASN A 308 8.16 12.22 -21.83
CA ASN A 308 7.36 10.99 -21.91
C ASN A 308 5.96 11.23 -22.47
N TYR A 309 5.48 12.48 -22.48
CA TYR A 309 4.12 12.84 -22.89
C TYR A 309 4.07 13.56 -24.24
N TYR A 310 5.20 14.05 -24.74
CA TYR A 310 5.27 14.82 -25.99
C TYR A 310 6.26 14.22 -26.98
N CYS A 311 5.96 14.41 -28.27
CA CYS A 311 6.75 13.93 -29.39
C CYS A 311 8.03 14.74 -29.54
N GLU A 312 9.17 14.05 -29.59
CA GLU A 312 10.48 14.68 -29.77
C GLU A 312 10.58 15.43 -31.11
N LYS A 313 9.95 14.90 -32.17
CA LYS A 313 9.98 15.50 -33.51
C LYS A 313 9.13 16.76 -33.60
N CYS A 314 7.82 16.66 -33.35
CA CYS A 314 6.86 17.75 -33.60
C CYS A 314 6.37 18.48 -32.35
N GLY A 315 6.75 18.05 -31.13
CA GLY A 315 6.31 18.68 -29.89
C GLY A 315 4.83 18.46 -29.52
N ASN A 316 4.08 17.67 -30.30
CA ASN A 316 2.68 17.32 -30.01
C ASN A 316 2.57 16.22 -28.96
N LYS A 317 1.48 16.23 -28.19
CA LYS A 317 1.22 15.24 -27.14
C LYS A 317 0.99 13.84 -27.71
N TYR A 318 1.41 12.79 -27.00
CA TYR A 318 0.98 11.41 -27.26
C TYR A 318 -0.46 11.19 -26.77
N GLU A 319 -1.29 10.53 -27.58
CA GLU A 319 -2.72 10.34 -27.28
C GLU A 319 -3.02 9.15 -26.35
N VAL A 320 -2.10 8.19 -26.19
CA VAL A 320 -2.37 6.88 -25.54
C VAL A 320 -1.95 6.83 -24.05
N LYS A 321 -2.85 6.34 -23.18
CA LYS A 321 -2.78 6.41 -21.70
C LYS A 321 -2.31 5.14 -20.95
N TYR A 322 -1.91 4.04 -21.59
CA TYR A 322 -1.59 2.80 -20.85
C TYR A 322 -0.27 2.12 -21.23
N LYS A 323 0.50 1.79 -20.17
CA LYS A 323 1.65 0.85 -20.06
C LYS A 323 2.93 1.18 -20.87
N TYR A 324 4.00 1.39 -20.10
CA TYR A 324 5.43 1.53 -20.41
C TYR A 324 5.91 1.27 -21.87
N ASP A 325 6.64 2.26 -22.40
CA ASP A 325 7.57 2.26 -23.56
C ASP A 325 7.09 2.57 -25.00
N ILE A 326 5.79 2.74 -25.30
CA ILE A 326 5.34 3.05 -26.67
C ILE A 326 5.13 4.57 -26.88
N LYS A 327 6.13 5.26 -27.43
CA LYS A 327 6.01 6.68 -27.84
C LYS A 327 5.46 6.82 -29.28
N TRP A 328 4.13 6.79 -29.45
CA TRP A 328 3.44 6.93 -30.75
C TRP A 328 2.82 8.32 -30.91
N CYS A 329 3.17 9.04 -31.99
CA CYS A 329 2.62 10.37 -32.31
C CYS A 329 1.76 10.32 -33.58
N LYS A 330 0.44 10.52 -33.44
CA LYS A 330 -0.53 10.54 -34.53
C LYS A 330 -0.11 11.45 -35.69
N GLN A 331 0.22 12.71 -35.38
CA GLN A 331 0.53 13.71 -36.40
C GLN A 331 1.73 13.31 -37.26
N CYS A 332 2.86 12.92 -36.64
CA CYS A 332 4.03 12.47 -37.38
C CYS A 332 3.75 11.23 -38.26
N ARG A 333 2.76 10.41 -37.89
CA ARG A 333 2.35 9.25 -38.70
C ARG A 333 1.48 9.65 -39.88
N ILE A 334 0.53 10.55 -39.66
CA ILE A 334 -0.26 11.16 -40.73
C ILE A 334 0.68 11.80 -41.77
N ASP A 335 1.68 12.55 -41.33
CA ASP A 335 2.64 13.20 -42.24
C ASP A 335 3.47 12.16 -43.03
N GLN A 336 3.86 11.05 -42.38
CA GLN A 336 4.54 9.94 -43.05
C GLN A 336 3.64 9.23 -44.09
N LEU A 337 2.35 9.04 -43.81
CA LEU A 337 1.40 8.44 -44.74
C LEU A 337 1.16 9.35 -45.94
N LYS A 338 0.99 10.66 -45.72
CA LYS A 338 0.83 11.66 -46.79
C LYS A 338 1.99 11.62 -47.78
N ASN A 339 3.23 11.47 -47.29
CA ASN A 339 4.41 11.35 -48.15
C ASN A 339 4.42 10.08 -49.03
N ASN A 340 3.61 9.06 -48.71
CA ASN A 340 3.57 7.78 -49.41
C ASN A 340 2.29 7.55 -50.23
N PHE A 341 1.36 8.52 -50.30
CA PHE A 341 0.09 8.35 -51.02
C PHE A 341 0.25 7.92 -52.48
N ALA A 342 1.34 8.33 -53.14
CA ALA A 342 1.63 7.93 -54.52
C ALA A 342 1.83 6.41 -54.70
N ASN A 343 2.09 5.65 -53.63
CA ASN A 343 2.39 4.22 -53.71
C ASN A 343 1.15 3.32 -53.64
N TRP A 344 -0.04 3.85 -53.38
CA TRP A 344 -1.28 3.09 -53.19
C TRP A 344 -2.40 3.51 -54.15
N THR A 345 -2.09 3.57 -55.46
CA THR A 345 -3.09 3.89 -56.48
C THR A 345 -3.74 2.63 -57.06
N SER A 346 -5.06 2.66 -57.17
CA SER A 346 -5.90 1.67 -57.86
C SER A 346 -6.09 1.98 -59.34
N GLY A 347 -5.67 3.17 -59.79
CA GLY A 347 -6.00 3.72 -61.11
C GLY A 347 -7.39 4.35 -61.19
N ASN A 348 -8.18 4.37 -60.10
CA ASN A 348 -9.45 5.08 -60.02
C ASN A 348 -9.37 6.21 -58.97
N VAL A 349 -9.51 7.46 -59.41
CA VAL A 349 -9.36 8.66 -58.57
C VAL A 349 -10.28 8.63 -57.35
N LYS A 350 -11.55 8.25 -57.53
CA LYS A 350 -12.54 8.23 -56.45
C LYS A 350 -12.23 7.18 -55.38
N LEU A 351 -11.72 6.02 -55.80
CA LEU A 351 -11.29 4.97 -54.87
C LEU A 351 -9.99 5.34 -54.15
N ASP A 352 -9.06 5.97 -54.85
CA ASP A 352 -7.78 6.42 -54.28
C ASP A 352 -8.02 7.51 -53.21
N GLU A 353 -8.92 8.46 -53.46
CA GLU A 353 -9.35 9.45 -52.47
C GLU A 353 -10.00 8.79 -51.24
N PHE A 354 -10.81 7.74 -51.44
CA PHE A 354 -11.40 6.98 -50.34
C PHE A 354 -10.34 6.24 -49.51
N ILE A 355 -9.36 5.60 -50.15
CA ILE A 355 -8.27 4.91 -49.45
C ILE A 355 -7.46 5.91 -48.62
N GLN A 356 -7.13 7.08 -49.18
CA GLN A 356 -6.43 8.15 -48.45
C GLN A 356 -7.24 8.65 -47.26
N LYS A 357 -8.56 8.89 -47.44
CA LYS A 357 -9.48 9.25 -46.35
C LYS A 357 -9.42 8.22 -45.22
N MET A 358 -9.43 6.93 -45.55
CA MET A 358 -9.37 5.85 -44.56
C MET A 358 -8.01 5.76 -43.85
N GLN A 359 -6.90 5.93 -44.58
CA GLN A 359 -5.56 5.95 -44.00
C GLN A 359 -5.36 7.12 -43.01
N LEU A 360 -6.02 8.26 -43.22
CA LEU A 360 -5.96 9.41 -42.31
C LEU A 360 -6.78 9.24 -41.02
N LYS A 361 -7.67 8.23 -40.93
CA LYS A 361 -8.50 7.96 -39.75
C LYS A 361 -7.76 7.24 -38.61
N ILE A 362 -6.47 6.88 -38.79
CA ILE A 362 -5.70 6.19 -37.75
C ILE A 362 -5.69 6.95 -36.41
N SER A 363 -5.83 6.20 -35.33
CA SER A 363 -6.02 6.68 -33.97
C SER A 363 -5.10 6.00 -32.95
N ASP A 364 -4.64 4.77 -33.23
CA ASP A 364 -3.74 3.99 -32.38
C ASP A 364 -2.59 3.35 -33.18
N TYR A 365 -1.52 2.97 -32.50
CA TYR A 365 -0.38 2.24 -33.09
C TYR A 365 -0.74 0.82 -33.54
N ASN A 366 -1.85 0.26 -33.05
CA ASN A 366 -2.38 -1.04 -33.47
C ASN A 366 -3.33 -0.95 -34.67
N ASP A 367 -3.64 0.25 -35.14
CA ASP A 367 -4.51 0.42 -36.31
C ASP A 367 -3.83 -0.11 -37.56
N MET A 368 -4.60 -0.84 -38.37
CA MET A 368 -4.13 -1.40 -39.64
C MET A 368 -4.20 -0.32 -40.71
N ILE A 369 -3.20 -0.30 -41.59
CA ILE A 369 -3.21 0.60 -42.75
C ILE A 369 -4.14 -0.01 -43.80
N PHE A 370 -5.10 0.77 -44.28
CA PHE A 370 -6.01 0.37 -45.33
C PHE A 370 -5.33 0.53 -46.70
N GLU A 371 -5.26 -0.55 -47.49
CA GLU A 371 -4.45 -0.59 -48.71
C GLU A 371 -5.28 -0.97 -49.96
N TRP A 372 -4.80 -0.54 -51.14
CA TRP A 372 -5.15 -1.18 -52.40
C TRP A 372 -4.24 -2.40 -52.59
N ILE A 373 -4.84 -3.58 -52.82
CA ILE A 373 -4.12 -4.84 -52.90
C ILE A 373 -4.30 -5.43 -54.29
N LEU A 374 -3.20 -5.67 -54.99
CA LEU A 374 -3.23 -6.29 -56.32
C LEU A 374 -3.74 -7.73 -56.22
N TYR A 375 -4.69 -8.13 -57.06
CA TYR A 375 -5.34 -9.44 -56.96
C TYR A 375 -4.38 -10.62 -57.16
N ASN A 376 -3.33 -10.44 -57.96
CA ASN A 376 -2.27 -11.44 -58.17
C ASN A 376 -1.39 -11.68 -56.94
N GLU A 377 -1.60 -10.93 -55.86
CA GLU A 377 -0.95 -11.14 -54.57
C GLU A 377 -1.60 -12.25 -53.73
N PHE A 378 -2.79 -12.71 -54.11
CA PHE A 378 -3.49 -13.81 -53.44
C PHE A 378 -3.17 -15.17 -54.09
N ILE A 379 -2.71 -16.11 -53.28
CA ILE A 379 -2.49 -17.51 -53.64
C ILE A 379 -3.39 -18.44 -52.81
N GLU A 380 -3.58 -19.67 -53.27
CA GLU A 380 -4.39 -20.70 -52.57
C GLU A 380 -5.83 -20.27 -52.23
N ILE A 381 -6.51 -19.59 -53.15
CA ILE A 381 -7.89 -19.12 -52.92
C ILE A 381 -8.85 -20.33 -52.82
N LYS A 382 -9.58 -20.45 -51.70
CA LYS A 382 -10.58 -21.51 -51.41
C LYS A 382 -11.94 -20.90 -51.05
N ARG A 383 -13.01 -21.21 -51.80
CA ARG A 383 -14.40 -20.74 -51.53
C ARG A 383 -15.04 -21.49 -50.37
N MET A 384 -15.94 -20.84 -49.62
CA MET A 384 -16.44 -21.35 -48.33
C MET A 384 -17.97 -21.50 -48.21
N ASN A 385 -18.76 -20.51 -48.62
CA ASN A 385 -20.22 -20.52 -48.39
C ASN A 385 -21.01 -20.90 -49.64
N VAL A 386 -22.27 -21.31 -49.44
CA VAL A 386 -23.17 -21.82 -50.49
C VAL A 386 -23.45 -20.79 -51.59
N GLU A 387 -23.35 -19.50 -51.25
CA GLU A 387 -23.55 -18.38 -52.18
C GLU A 387 -22.24 -17.86 -52.83
N ASP A 388 -21.09 -18.52 -52.58
CA ASP A 388 -19.78 -18.16 -53.15
C ASP A 388 -19.31 -16.70 -52.89
N GLU A 389 -19.85 -16.05 -51.86
CA GLU A 389 -19.48 -14.69 -51.46
C GLU A 389 -18.19 -14.60 -50.64
N LEU A 390 -17.74 -15.69 -50.02
CA LEU A 390 -16.57 -15.72 -49.14
C LEU A 390 -15.52 -16.75 -49.59
N ALA A 391 -14.26 -16.34 -49.56
CA ALA A 391 -13.11 -17.21 -49.77
C ALA A 391 -11.98 -16.95 -48.76
N ILE A 392 -11.10 -17.93 -48.55
CA ILE A 392 -9.83 -17.77 -47.83
C ILE A 392 -8.69 -17.78 -48.84
N ALA A 393 -7.68 -16.93 -48.64
CA ALA A 393 -6.47 -16.91 -49.45
C ALA A 393 -5.22 -16.62 -48.59
N ILE A 394 -4.04 -16.80 -49.18
CA ILE A 394 -2.77 -16.33 -48.62
C ILE A 394 -2.34 -15.09 -49.41
N TRP A 395 -2.12 -13.98 -48.72
CA TRP A 395 -1.58 -12.75 -49.29
C TRP A 395 -0.04 -12.77 -49.20
N LYS A 396 0.66 -12.89 -50.35
CA LYS A 396 2.13 -13.01 -50.44
C LYS A 396 2.85 -11.83 -49.78
N ASP A 397 2.57 -10.61 -50.23
CA ASP A 397 3.20 -9.43 -49.66
C ASP A 397 2.75 -9.17 -48.22
N GLY A 398 1.48 -9.44 -47.90
CA GLY A 398 0.92 -9.24 -46.57
C GLY A 398 0.69 -7.77 -46.19
N PRO A 399 -0.01 -7.53 -45.07
CA PRO A 399 -0.38 -6.18 -44.63
C PRO A 399 0.81 -5.40 -44.08
N LEU A 400 0.77 -4.07 -44.26
CA LEU A 400 1.66 -3.17 -43.54
C LEU A 400 1.24 -3.09 -42.07
N ILE A 401 2.14 -3.51 -41.18
CA ILE A 401 1.96 -3.44 -39.72
C ILE A 401 3.02 -2.56 -39.07
N TYR A 402 2.65 -1.93 -37.96
CA TYR A 402 3.58 -1.20 -37.12
C TYR A 402 4.28 -2.18 -36.16
N THR A 403 5.62 -2.21 -36.19
CA THR A 403 6.39 -2.96 -35.19
C THR A 403 6.60 -2.13 -33.92
N ASN A 404 6.83 -2.79 -32.78
CA ASN A 404 7.22 -2.15 -31.51
C ASN A 404 8.45 -1.24 -31.64
N LYS A 405 9.25 -1.39 -32.72
CA LYS A 405 10.42 -0.56 -33.04
C LYS A 405 10.13 0.58 -34.02
N ARG A 406 8.86 0.93 -34.28
CA ARG A 406 8.42 2.11 -35.04
C ARG A 406 8.72 2.10 -36.54
N ILE A 407 9.06 0.93 -37.09
CA ILE A 407 9.27 0.70 -38.53
C ILE A 407 8.01 0.03 -39.08
N ILE A 408 7.54 0.51 -40.24
CA ILE A 408 6.49 -0.16 -41.01
C ILE A 408 7.12 -1.38 -41.66
N THR A 409 6.59 -2.56 -41.39
CA THR A 409 7.05 -3.81 -42.01
C THR A 409 5.87 -4.53 -42.62
N LYS A 410 6.10 -5.25 -43.72
CA LYS A 410 5.11 -6.18 -44.27
C LYS A 410 5.13 -7.51 -43.49
N GLU A 411 3.95 -8.02 -43.13
CA GLU A 411 3.79 -9.38 -42.60
C GLU A 411 3.49 -10.35 -43.74
N SER A 412 4.52 -10.73 -44.50
CA SER A 412 4.36 -11.56 -45.70
C SER A 412 3.72 -12.92 -45.44
N TYR A 413 3.05 -13.46 -46.46
CA TYR A 413 2.33 -14.74 -46.46
C TYR A 413 1.21 -14.80 -45.42
N LYS A 414 0.45 -13.71 -45.26
CA LYS A 414 -0.63 -13.63 -44.30
C LYS A 414 -1.90 -14.31 -44.81
N LYS A 415 -2.54 -15.13 -43.98
CA LYS A 415 -3.86 -15.69 -44.26
C LYS A 415 -4.94 -14.62 -44.15
N VAL A 416 -5.77 -14.49 -45.17
CA VAL A 416 -6.82 -13.47 -45.27
C VAL A 416 -8.16 -14.08 -45.69
N VAL A 417 -9.25 -13.37 -45.36
CA VAL A 417 -10.60 -13.70 -45.81
C VAL A 417 -11.01 -12.69 -46.88
N LEU A 418 -11.45 -13.17 -48.04
CA LEU A 418 -11.90 -12.40 -49.19
C LEU A 418 -13.41 -12.40 -49.25
N LYS A 419 -14.05 -11.23 -49.21
CA LYS A 419 -15.50 -11.07 -49.42
C LYS A 419 -15.76 -10.42 -50.77
N TYR A 420 -16.43 -11.14 -51.66
CA TYR A 420 -16.78 -10.68 -53.00
C TYR A 420 -18.05 -9.82 -52.96
N LEU A 421 -18.02 -8.67 -53.66
CA LEU A 421 -19.14 -7.72 -53.72
C LEU A 421 -19.82 -7.78 -55.10
N TYR A 422 -20.52 -8.88 -55.39
CA TYR A 422 -21.08 -9.15 -56.73
C TYR A 422 -22.10 -8.09 -57.23
N ASN A 423 -22.87 -7.49 -56.33
CA ASN A 423 -23.93 -6.53 -56.69
C ASN A 423 -23.42 -5.09 -56.91
N LEU A 424 -22.10 -4.85 -56.90
CA LEU A 424 -21.51 -3.52 -56.98
C LEU A 424 -20.29 -3.50 -57.92
N GLN A 425 -20.55 -3.42 -59.22
CA GLN A 425 -19.51 -3.40 -60.24
C GLN A 425 -18.94 -1.99 -60.51
N GLU A 426 -19.66 -0.93 -60.11
CA GLU A 426 -19.22 0.47 -60.27
C GLU A 426 -18.93 1.13 -58.91
N ILE A 427 -17.94 2.04 -58.89
CA ILE A 427 -17.56 2.80 -57.67
C ILE A 427 -18.53 3.99 -57.51
N THR A 428 -19.70 3.71 -56.92
CA THR A 428 -20.71 4.71 -56.54
C THR A 428 -20.54 5.15 -55.08
N ASP A 429 -21.24 6.21 -54.66
CA ASP A 429 -21.24 6.61 -53.23
C ASP A 429 -21.89 5.53 -52.35
N GLU A 430 -22.86 4.79 -52.88
CA GLU A 430 -23.47 3.64 -52.23
C GLU A 430 -22.43 2.53 -51.97
N PHE A 431 -21.58 2.23 -52.96
CA PHE A 431 -20.47 1.29 -52.78
C PHE A 431 -19.54 1.73 -51.65
N LEU A 432 -19.09 2.99 -51.66
CA LEU A 432 -18.17 3.50 -50.64
C LEU A 432 -18.79 3.52 -49.24
N ASN A 433 -20.07 3.90 -49.11
CA ASN A 433 -20.79 3.85 -47.84
C ASN A 433 -20.92 2.41 -47.32
N LYS A 434 -21.16 1.44 -48.21
CA LYS A 434 -21.20 0.03 -47.84
C LYS A 434 -19.83 -0.45 -47.36
N VAL A 435 -18.75 -0.09 -48.03
CA VAL A 435 -17.38 -0.40 -47.58
C VAL A 435 -17.07 0.25 -46.23
N GLU A 436 -17.45 1.51 -46.02
CA GLU A 436 -17.29 2.25 -44.76
C GLU A 436 -18.05 1.59 -43.60
N SER A 437 -19.26 1.05 -43.83
CA SER A 437 -20.01 0.29 -42.82
C SER A 437 -19.29 -0.98 -42.36
N TYR A 438 -18.58 -1.67 -43.25
CA TYR A 438 -17.80 -2.84 -42.87
C TYR A 438 -16.57 -2.46 -42.03
N LEU A 439 -15.97 -1.30 -42.28
CA LEU A 439 -14.82 -0.77 -41.53
C LEU A 439 -15.17 -0.45 -40.07
N GLU A 440 -16.38 -0.02 -39.78
CA GLU A 440 -16.86 0.18 -38.40
C GLU A 440 -17.02 -1.14 -37.64
N SER A 441 -17.14 -2.25 -38.37
CA SER A 441 -17.56 -3.55 -37.84
C SER A 441 -16.43 -4.57 -37.66
N GLY A 442 -15.23 -4.36 -38.23
CA GLY A 442 -14.14 -5.35 -38.21
C GLY A 442 -12.78 -4.85 -38.74
N LYS A 443 -11.74 -5.68 -38.58
CA LYS A 443 -10.36 -5.38 -39.04
C LYS A 443 -10.18 -5.74 -40.52
N ILE A 444 -10.21 -4.72 -41.38
CA ILE A 444 -10.07 -4.84 -42.84
C ILE A 444 -8.69 -4.34 -43.26
N TYR A 445 -8.00 -5.13 -44.08
CA TYR A 445 -6.69 -4.76 -44.62
C TYR A 445 -6.79 -3.87 -45.86
N GLY A 446 -7.82 -4.05 -46.68
CA GLY A 446 -7.93 -3.27 -47.90
C GLY A 446 -8.98 -3.75 -48.88
N ILE A 447 -8.87 -3.22 -50.09
CA ILE A 447 -9.72 -3.54 -51.24
C ILE A 447 -8.83 -4.13 -52.34
N SER A 448 -9.34 -5.13 -53.01
CA SER A 448 -8.80 -5.65 -54.27
C SER A 448 -9.89 -5.68 -55.33
N GLN A 449 -9.51 -5.87 -56.59
CA GLN A 449 -10.45 -6.11 -57.67
C GLN A 449 -9.98 -7.29 -58.50
N ASN A 450 -10.87 -8.23 -58.75
CA ASN A 450 -10.58 -9.33 -59.67
C ASN A 450 -10.41 -8.76 -61.09
N PRO A 451 -9.26 -8.97 -61.76
CA PRO A 451 -8.98 -8.36 -63.04
C PRO A 451 -9.87 -8.91 -64.18
N VAL A 452 -10.40 -10.13 -64.01
CA VAL A 452 -11.26 -10.83 -64.98
C VAL A 452 -12.73 -10.47 -64.76
N THR A 453 -13.26 -10.69 -63.55
CA THR A 453 -14.69 -10.49 -63.28
C THR A 453 -15.04 -9.03 -62.97
N LYS A 454 -14.04 -8.17 -62.74
CA LYS A 454 -14.18 -6.78 -62.28
C LYS A 454 -14.87 -6.60 -60.93
N VAL A 455 -15.20 -7.70 -60.25
CA VAL A 455 -15.80 -7.69 -58.90
C VAL A 455 -14.79 -7.18 -57.88
N TYR A 456 -15.22 -6.21 -57.07
CA TYR A 456 -14.45 -5.71 -55.93
C TYR A 456 -14.50 -6.70 -54.76
N ILE A 457 -13.39 -6.80 -54.05
CA ILE A 457 -13.15 -7.76 -52.99
C ILE A 457 -12.66 -7.01 -51.76
N LEU A 458 -13.34 -7.21 -50.64
CA LEU A 458 -12.86 -6.75 -49.33
C LEU A 458 -11.95 -7.81 -48.71
N VAL A 459 -10.81 -7.36 -48.19
CA VAL A 459 -9.77 -8.23 -47.65
C VAL A 459 -9.74 -8.09 -46.13
N PHE A 460 -10.24 -9.10 -45.42
CA PHE A 460 -10.34 -9.13 -43.97
C PHE A 460 -9.19 -9.91 -43.33
N ASN A 461 -8.89 -9.57 -42.07
CA ASN A 461 -8.05 -10.38 -41.20
C ASN A 461 -8.66 -11.77 -40.94
N GLU A 462 -7.83 -12.80 -40.72
CA GLU A 462 -8.27 -14.17 -40.38
C GLU A 462 -9.26 -14.26 -39.20
N ARG A 463 -9.21 -13.29 -38.27
CA ARG A 463 -10.12 -13.14 -37.14
C ARG A 463 -11.53 -12.67 -37.53
N TYR A 464 -11.83 -12.49 -38.82
CA TYR A 464 -13.19 -12.23 -39.31
C TYR A 464 -14.21 -13.22 -38.73
N PHE A 465 -13.85 -14.50 -38.67
CA PHE A 465 -14.71 -15.55 -38.11
C PHE A 465 -14.80 -15.57 -36.58
N ASP A 466 -14.19 -14.61 -35.88
CA ASP A 466 -14.44 -14.37 -34.46
C ASP A 466 -15.72 -13.57 -34.25
N GLN A 467 -16.13 -12.77 -35.24
CA GLN A 467 -17.31 -11.90 -35.16
C GLN A 467 -18.45 -12.34 -36.07
N TYR A 468 -18.15 -13.10 -37.14
CA TYR A 468 -19.13 -13.50 -38.14
C TYR A 468 -19.24 -15.03 -38.25
N CYS A 469 -20.44 -15.51 -38.56
CA CYS A 469 -20.74 -16.93 -38.74
C CYS A 469 -20.17 -17.47 -40.05
N GLU A 470 -19.45 -18.59 -39.98
CA GLU A 470 -18.90 -19.28 -41.17
C GLU A 470 -19.98 -19.87 -42.09
N LYS A 471 -21.18 -20.16 -41.58
CA LYS A 471 -22.26 -20.78 -42.36
C LYS A 471 -23.12 -19.75 -43.09
N CYS A 472 -23.61 -18.72 -42.38
CA CYS A 472 -24.58 -17.76 -42.91
C CYS A 472 -24.03 -16.34 -43.06
N GLY A 473 -22.81 -16.05 -42.64
CA GLY A 473 -22.22 -14.71 -42.75
C GLY A 473 -22.77 -13.65 -41.78
N ASN A 474 -23.76 -13.98 -40.95
CA ASN A 474 -24.33 -13.05 -39.96
C ASN A 474 -23.38 -12.81 -38.77
N LYS A 475 -23.43 -11.60 -38.21
CA LYS A 475 -22.67 -11.21 -37.02
C LYS A 475 -23.18 -11.93 -35.77
N TYR A 476 -22.29 -12.35 -34.87
CA TYR A 476 -22.69 -12.86 -33.55
C TYR A 476 -23.18 -11.72 -32.65
N GLU A 477 -24.33 -11.87 -31.98
CA GLU A 477 -24.91 -10.83 -31.11
C GLU A 477 -24.08 -10.56 -29.83
N ASP A 478 -23.28 -11.54 -29.37
CA ASP A 478 -22.65 -11.55 -28.03
C ASP A 478 -21.10 -11.66 -28.07
N SER A 479 -20.43 -10.95 -28.99
CA SER A 479 -18.99 -11.10 -29.26
C SER A 479 -18.02 -10.66 -28.13
N TYR A 480 -18.52 -10.24 -26.96
CA TYR A 480 -17.69 -9.70 -25.86
C TYR A 480 -17.15 -10.75 -24.88
N LYS A 481 -17.62 -12.00 -24.94
CA LYS A 481 -17.08 -13.13 -24.14
C LYS A 481 -16.26 -14.05 -25.05
N ASN A 482 -14.94 -13.90 -25.00
CA ASN A 482 -13.99 -14.75 -25.72
C ASN A 482 -14.33 -16.24 -25.53
N ASP A 483 -14.48 -16.96 -26.65
CA ASP A 483 -14.56 -18.43 -26.83
C ASP A 483 -15.90 -19.06 -27.26
N ILE A 484 -17.04 -18.33 -27.35
CA ILE A 484 -18.32 -18.92 -27.80
C ILE A 484 -18.82 -18.27 -29.11
N LYS A 485 -18.83 -19.04 -30.20
CA LYS A 485 -19.25 -18.63 -31.56
C LYS A 485 -20.68 -19.11 -31.86
N TRP A 486 -21.68 -18.49 -31.23
CA TRP A 486 -23.12 -18.83 -31.33
C TRP A 486 -23.88 -17.87 -32.25
N CYS A 487 -24.57 -18.39 -33.29
CA CYS A 487 -25.36 -17.60 -34.23
C CYS A 487 -26.86 -17.84 -34.02
N LYS A 488 -27.57 -16.81 -33.55
CA LYS A 488 -29.01 -16.83 -33.29
C LYS A 488 -29.84 -17.25 -34.49
N GLN A 489 -29.60 -16.65 -35.65
CA GLN A 489 -30.36 -16.96 -36.87
C GLN A 489 -30.22 -18.43 -37.26
N CYS A 490 -28.99 -18.96 -37.30
CA CYS A 490 -28.78 -20.38 -37.58
C CYS A 490 -29.44 -21.32 -36.55
N GLN A 491 -29.65 -20.88 -35.30
CA GLN A 491 -30.40 -21.66 -34.33
C GLN A 491 -31.91 -21.57 -34.56
N ILE A 492 -32.44 -20.38 -34.85
CA ILE A 492 -33.87 -20.19 -35.19
C ILE A 492 -34.23 -21.05 -36.41
N ASP A 493 -33.44 -21.00 -37.48
CA ASP A 493 -33.66 -21.79 -38.70
C ASP A 493 -33.66 -23.30 -38.39
N ARG A 494 -32.81 -23.73 -37.44
CA ARG A 494 -32.76 -25.11 -36.97
C ARG A 494 -33.97 -25.49 -36.12
N PHE A 495 -34.45 -24.61 -35.23
CA PHE A 495 -35.65 -24.89 -34.43
C PHE A 495 -36.88 -25.00 -35.31
N GLN A 496 -37.04 -24.06 -36.25
CA GLN A 496 -38.13 -24.09 -37.23
C GLN A 496 -38.15 -25.38 -38.05
N SER A 497 -36.98 -25.91 -38.43
CA SER A 497 -36.89 -27.20 -39.14
C SER A 497 -37.12 -28.43 -38.26
N ASN A 498 -37.15 -28.30 -36.93
CA ASN A 498 -37.33 -29.41 -35.97
C ASN A 498 -38.60 -29.31 -35.12
N PHE A 499 -39.47 -28.32 -35.30
CA PHE A 499 -40.68 -28.15 -34.48
C PHE A 499 -41.61 -29.37 -34.44
N THR A 500 -41.59 -30.22 -35.47
CA THR A 500 -42.35 -31.47 -35.53
C THR A 500 -41.86 -32.54 -34.55
N ASN A 501 -40.66 -32.39 -33.98
CA ASN A 501 -40.03 -33.39 -33.11
C ASN A 501 -40.29 -33.14 -31.61
N TRP A 502 -40.85 -31.98 -31.23
CA TRP A 502 -41.09 -31.58 -29.84
C TRP A 502 -42.59 -31.40 -29.56
N THR A 503 -43.36 -32.48 -29.65
CA THR A 503 -44.81 -32.44 -29.42
C THR A 503 -45.16 -33.08 -28.08
N SER A 504 -45.96 -32.38 -27.28
CA SER A 504 -46.55 -32.88 -26.03
C SER A 504 -47.87 -33.61 -26.26
N GLY A 505 -48.42 -33.52 -27.47
CA GLY A 505 -49.78 -33.95 -27.78
C GLY A 505 -50.85 -32.92 -27.41
N ASN A 506 -50.47 -31.77 -26.84
CA ASN A 506 -51.35 -30.64 -26.57
C ASN A 506 -50.94 -29.40 -27.38
N VAL A 507 -51.79 -28.97 -28.31
CA VAL A 507 -51.52 -27.86 -29.22
C VAL A 507 -51.17 -26.56 -28.48
N LYS A 508 -51.89 -26.24 -27.39
CA LYS A 508 -51.68 -25.00 -26.63
C LYS A 508 -50.33 -24.99 -25.89
N LEU A 509 -49.89 -26.15 -25.40
CA LEU A 509 -48.58 -26.29 -24.77
C LEU A 509 -47.45 -26.28 -25.81
N ASP A 510 -47.66 -26.93 -26.96
CA ASP A 510 -46.69 -26.95 -28.06
C ASP A 510 -46.45 -25.53 -28.62
N GLU A 511 -47.50 -24.74 -28.79
CA GLU A 511 -47.40 -23.31 -29.16
C GLU A 511 -46.63 -22.49 -28.12
N PHE A 512 -46.85 -22.75 -26.82
CA PHE A 512 -46.11 -22.09 -25.74
C PHE A 512 -44.61 -22.45 -25.78
N ILE A 513 -44.27 -23.72 -25.98
CA ILE A 513 -42.86 -24.16 -26.07
C ILE A 513 -42.18 -23.52 -27.28
N GLN A 514 -42.83 -23.50 -28.46
CA GLN A 514 -42.30 -22.86 -29.66
C GLN A 514 -42.08 -21.35 -29.46
N LYS A 515 -43.03 -20.67 -28.80
CA LYS A 515 -42.87 -19.25 -28.41
C LYS A 515 -41.60 -19.05 -27.57
N MET A 516 -41.38 -19.90 -26.56
CA MET A 516 -40.19 -19.81 -25.71
C MET A 516 -38.89 -20.06 -26.49
N GLN A 517 -38.88 -21.05 -27.40
CA GLN A 517 -37.70 -21.37 -28.23
C GLN A 517 -37.31 -20.24 -29.19
N LEU A 518 -38.28 -19.52 -29.74
CA LEU A 518 -38.04 -18.38 -30.64
C LEU A 518 -37.54 -17.12 -29.92
N GLN A 519 -37.75 -17.02 -28.59
CA GLN A 519 -37.33 -15.88 -27.77
C GLN A 519 -35.89 -15.99 -27.24
N ILE A 520 -35.11 -16.99 -27.67
CA ILE A 520 -33.74 -17.21 -27.19
C ILE A 520 -32.84 -16.00 -27.47
N SER A 521 -32.09 -15.55 -26.46
CA SER A 521 -31.27 -14.33 -26.52
C SER A 521 -29.79 -14.55 -26.24
N SER A 522 -29.36 -15.75 -25.83
CA SER A 522 -27.94 -16.09 -25.61
C SER A 522 -27.69 -17.60 -25.72
N TYR A 523 -26.53 -18.09 -25.27
CA TYR A 523 -26.18 -19.53 -25.12
C TYR A 523 -27.04 -20.27 -24.05
N ASP A 524 -28.25 -19.77 -23.78
CA ASP A 524 -29.16 -20.28 -22.77
C ASP A 524 -29.66 -21.70 -23.10
N MET A 525 -30.11 -22.38 -22.05
CA MET A 525 -30.70 -23.71 -22.12
C MET A 525 -32.00 -23.68 -22.95
N ILE A 526 -32.19 -24.68 -23.81
CA ILE A 526 -33.39 -24.81 -24.64
C ILE A 526 -34.55 -25.28 -23.77
N PHE A 527 -35.67 -24.55 -23.79
CA PHE A 527 -36.90 -24.97 -23.14
C PHE A 527 -37.63 -25.96 -24.04
N GLU A 528 -37.85 -27.19 -23.58
CA GLU A 528 -38.48 -28.25 -24.38
C GLU A 528 -39.50 -29.11 -23.62
N TRP A 529 -40.28 -29.89 -24.38
CA TRP A 529 -41.09 -30.96 -23.81
C TRP A 529 -40.21 -32.18 -23.58
N ILE A 530 -40.25 -32.72 -22.36
CA ILE A 530 -39.44 -33.87 -21.96
C ILE A 530 -40.40 -35.03 -21.65
N PRO A 531 -40.39 -36.11 -22.45
CA PRO A 531 -41.18 -37.30 -22.15
C PRO A 531 -40.82 -37.89 -20.79
N TYR A 532 -41.81 -38.22 -19.95
CA TYR A 532 -41.56 -38.67 -18.58
C TYR A 532 -40.70 -39.95 -18.48
N ASN A 533 -40.77 -40.82 -19.49
CA ASN A 533 -39.98 -42.06 -19.58
C ASN A 533 -38.46 -41.82 -19.80
N GLU A 534 -38.06 -40.59 -20.09
CA GLU A 534 -36.67 -40.13 -20.13
C GLU A 534 -36.02 -40.04 -18.74
N PHE A 535 -36.83 -39.95 -17.68
CA PHE A 535 -36.35 -39.89 -16.31
C PHE A 535 -36.15 -41.27 -15.71
N THR A 536 -34.99 -41.48 -15.09
CA THR A 536 -34.64 -42.68 -14.33
C THR A 536 -34.14 -42.32 -12.95
N GLU A 537 -34.09 -43.30 -12.04
CA GLU A 537 -33.66 -43.10 -10.66
C GLU A 537 -34.37 -41.92 -9.96
N ILE A 538 -35.68 -41.78 -10.20
CA ILE A 538 -36.47 -40.75 -9.55
C ILE A 538 -36.46 -41.02 -8.04
N LYS A 539 -35.81 -40.13 -7.29
CA LYS A 539 -35.68 -40.20 -5.83
C LYS A 539 -36.33 -38.96 -5.23
N GLY A 540 -37.33 -39.19 -4.37
CA GLY A 540 -37.93 -38.11 -3.58
C GLY A 540 -36.85 -37.41 -2.74
N MET A 541 -36.90 -36.09 -2.68
CA MET A 541 -35.97 -35.34 -1.85
C MET A 541 -36.46 -35.39 -0.39
N ASN A 542 -35.96 -36.36 0.40
CA ASN A 542 -36.19 -36.39 1.85
C ASN A 542 -35.43 -35.24 2.52
N VAL A 543 -36.03 -34.04 2.49
CA VAL A 543 -35.77 -33.00 3.46
C VAL A 543 -36.83 -33.21 4.53
N GLU A 544 -36.45 -33.70 5.71
CA GLU A 544 -37.33 -34.14 6.81
C GLU A 544 -38.23 -33.06 7.44
N ASP A 545 -38.54 -31.98 6.72
CA ASP A 545 -39.62 -31.06 7.07
C ASP A 545 -40.30 -30.62 5.76
N GLU A 546 -41.46 -31.23 5.46
CA GLU A 546 -42.47 -30.88 4.46
C GLU A 546 -41.96 -30.32 3.12
N LEU A 547 -41.96 -31.15 2.06
CA LEU A 547 -42.27 -30.78 0.66
C LEU A 547 -42.21 -32.06 -0.22
N ASP A 548 -43.32 -32.79 -0.32
CA ASP A 548 -43.51 -33.91 -1.29
C ASP A 548 -43.54 -33.45 -2.77
N GLU A 549 -43.12 -32.21 -3.03
CA GLU A 549 -43.21 -31.53 -4.32
C GLU A 549 -41.93 -31.65 -5.17
N PHE A 550 -40.81 -32.16 -4.62
CA PHE A 550 -39.53 -32.21 -5.34
C PHE A 550 -38.91 -33.61 -5.38
N ALA A 551 -38.40 -33.98 -6.55
CA ALA A 551 -37.59 -35.19 -6.75
C ALA A 551 -36.31 -34.87 -7.54
N THR A 552 -35.28 -35.71 -7.39
CA THR A 552 -34.15 -35.73 -8.33
C THR A 552 -34.28 -36.92 -9.26
N ALA A 553 -33.92 -36.73 -10.53
CA ALA A 553 -33.89 -37.80 -11.52
C ALA A 553 -32.63 -37.72 -12.38
N ILE A 554 -32.31 -38.81 -13.06
CA ILE A 554 -31.34 -38.85 -14.14
C ILE A 554 -32.13 -38.78 -15.46
N TRP A 555 -31.91 -37.73 -16.23
CA TRP A 555 -32.43 -37.61 -17.58
C TRP A 555 -31.49 -38.32 -18.55
N LYS A 556 -31.95 -39.41 -19.18
CA LYS A 556 -31.14 -40.28 -20.05
C LYS A 556 -30.45 -39.52 -21.18
N ASN A 557 -31.23 -38.82 -21.98
CA ASN A 557 -30.74 -38.09 -23.14
C ASN A 557 -30.21 -36.69 -22.78
N GLY A 558 -30.57 -36.19 -21.58
CA GLY A 558 -30.10 -34.92 -21.05
C GLY A 558 -30.57 -33.70 -21.86
N PRO A 559 -30.27 -32.49 -21.37
CA PRO A 559 -30.58 -31.27 -22.09
C PRO A 559 -29.68 -31.11 -23.31
N LEU A 560 -30.24 -30.48 -24.34
CA LEU A 560 -29.47 -29.99 -25.47
C LEU A 560 -28.64 -28.76 -25.05
N ILE A 561 -27.32 -28.92 -24.94
CA ILE A 561 -26.38 -27.84 -24.57
C ILE A 561 -25.49 -27.46 -25.75
N TYR A 562 -25.26 -26.16 -25.94
CA TYR A 562 -24.31 -25.64 -26.92
C TYR A 562 -22.90 -25.64 -26.35
N THR A 563 -21.99 -26.46 -26.90
CA THR A 563 -20.59 -26.52 -26.43
C THR A 563 -19.72 -25.44 -27.07
N ASN A 564 -18.61 -25.08 -26.39
CA ASN A 564 -17.60 -24.14 -26.90
C ASN A 564 -16.98 -24.55 -28.26
N LYS A 565 -17.24 -25.77 -28.75
CA LYS A 565 -16.77 -26.29 -30.05
C LYS A 565 -17.84 -26.29 -31.16
N ARG A 566 -18.94 -25.53 -30.99
CA ARG A 566 -20.02 -25.38 -31.99
C ARG A 566 -20.79 -26.68 -32.31
N ILE A 567 -20.91 -27.58 -31.35
CA ILE A 567 -21.72 -28.80 -31.48
C ILE A 567 -22.75 -28.80 -30.36
N LEU A 568 -24.01 -29.04 -30.74
CA LEU A 568 -25.08 -29.43 -29.84
C LEU A 568 -24.78 -30.86 -29.40
N THR A 569 -24.43 -31.03 -28.15
CA THR A 569 -24.21 -32.35 -27.56
C THR A 569 -25.30 -32.59 -26.54
N GLU A 570 -25.91 -33.77 -26.62
CA GLU A 570 -26.66 -34.34 -25.51
C GLU A 570 -25.70 -34.53 -24.33
N GLU A 571 -26.00 -33.89 -23.21
CA GLU A 571 -25.33 -34.22 -21.96
C GLU A 571 -25.98 -35.50 -21.41
N LEU A 572 -25.58 -36.65 -21.97
CA LEU A 572 -26.13 -37.94 -21.57
C LEU A 572 -26.04 -38.10 -20.05
N TYR A 573 -27.15 -38.52 -19.44
CA TYR A 573 -27.30 -38.76 -18.00
C TYR A 573 -27.21 -37.50 -17.11
N SER A 574 -27.72 -36.35 -17.56
CA SER A 574 -27.80 -35.16 -16.70
C SER A 574 -28.71 -35.37 -15.50
N LYS A 575 -28.19 -35.04 -14.32
CA LYS A 575 -28.98 -34.98 -13.09
C LYS A 575 -29.89 -33.75 -13.13
N VAL A 576 -31.18 -33.96 -12.91
CA VAL A 576 -32.21 -32.91 -12.92
C VAL A 576 -33.03 -32.90 -11.64
N VAL A 577 -33.72 -31.79 -11.42
CA VAL A 577 -34.66 -31.59 -10.31
C VAL A 577 -36.05 -31.47 -10.89
N LEU A 578 -36.97 -32.28 -10.42
CA LEU A 578 -38.37 -32.33 -10.82
C LEU A 578 -39.20 -31.63 -9.75
N LYS A 579 -40.00 -30.63 -10.15
CA LYS A 579 -40.99 -29.99 -9.28
C LYS A 579 -42.40 -30.35 -9.76
N TYR A 580 -43.16 -31.05 -8.93
CA TYR A 580 -44.54 -31.45 -9.21
C TYR A 580 -45.52 -30.30 -8.95
N LEU A 581 -46.45 -30.05 -9.88
CA LEU A 581 -47.43 -28.97 -9.81
C LEU A 581 -48.85 -29.49 -9.51
N TYR A 582 -49.06 -30.01 -8.30
CA TYR A 582 -50.28 -30.77 -7.92
C TYR A 582 -51.62 -30.00 -8.06
N ASN A 583 -51.62 -28.67 -7.96
CA ASN A 583 -52.85 -27.86 -7.99
C ASN A 583 -53.23 -27.35 -9.40
N LEU A 584 -52.61 -27.88 -10.47
CA LEU A 584 -52.76 -27.36 -11.84
C LEU A 584 -52.86 -28.52 -12.85
N GLN A 585 -53.99 -29.21 -12.88
CA GLN A 585 -54.18 -30.40 -13.74
C GLN A 585 -54.55 -30.03 -15.19
N ASP A 586 -55.11 -28.83 -15.43
CA ASP A 586 -55.50 -28.35 -16.76
C ASP A 586 -54.58 -27.24 -17.30
N ILE A 587 -54.32 -27.25 -18.62
CA ILE A 587 -53.54 -26.22 -19.31
C ILE A 587 -54.41 -24.98 -19.54
N THR A 588 -54.51 -24.12 -18.51
CA THR A 588 -55.17 -22.81 -18.56
C THR A 588 -54.16 -21.69 -18.84
N ASP A 589 -54.64 -20.49 -19.19
CA ASP A 589 -53.75 -19.32 -19.31
C ASP A 589 -53.09 -18.97 -17.96
N GLU A 590 -53.77 -19.22 -16.85
CA GLU A 590 -53.23 -19.07 -15.50
C GLU A 590 -52.04 -20.02 -15.25
N PHE A 591 -52.15 -21.27 -15.68
CA PHE A 591 -51.05 -22.24 -15.61
C PHE A 591 -49.84 -21.75 -16.41
N LEU A 592 -50.05 -21.36 -17.67
CA LEU A 592 -48.96 -20.89 -18.54
C LEU A 592 -48.31 -19.60 -18.01
N ASN A 593 -49.09 -18.65 -17.51
CA ASN A 593 -48.57 -17.42 -16.88
C ASN A 593 -47.73 -17.74 -15.63
N LYS A 594 -48.16 -18.73 -14.84
CA LYS A 594 -47.41 -19.17 -13.64
C LYS A 594 -46.10 -19.86 -14.04
N VAL A 595 -46.10 -20.67 -15.10
CA VAL A 595 -44.88 -21.25 -15.67
C VAL A 595 -43.95 -20.16 -16.21
N GLU A 596 -44.48 -19.19 -16.96
CA GLU A 596 -43.72 -18.04 -17.50
C GLU A 596 -43.10 -17.20 -16.38
N SER A 597 -43.82 -16.98 -15.26
CA SER A 597 -43.26 -16.34 -14.06
C SER A 597 -42.06 -17.10 -13.49
N TYR A 598 -42.13 -18.44 -13.40
CA TYR A 598 -40.98 -19.23 -12.95
C TYR A 598 -39.80 -19.13 -13.90
N ILE A 599 -40.04 -19.15 -15.21
CA ILE A 599 -38.99 -19.01 -16.23
C ILE A 599 -38.31 -17.64 -16.16
N ASN A 600 -39.08 -16.57 -15.90
CA ASN A 600 -38.56 -15.22 -15.77
C ASN A 600 -37.75 -15.01 -14.47
N ASP A 601 -38.19 -15.60 -13.35
CA ASP A 601 -37.54 -15.45 -12.04
C ASP A 601 -36.33 -16.38 -11.83
N ILE A 602 -36.35 -17.56 -12.46
CA ILE A 602 -35.38 -18.64 -12.26
C ILE A 602 -34.66 -18.96 -13.58
N ARG A 603 -33.37 -18.61 -13.66
CA ARG A 603 -32.52 -19.13 -14.75
C ARG A 603 -32.23 -20.62 -14.51
N ASN A 604 -32.16 -21.41 -15.59
CA ASN A 604 -31.86 -22.85 -15.64
C ASN A 604 -33.06 -23.83 -15.51
N ILE A 605 -34.18 -23.51 -16.15
CA ILE A 605 -35.29 -24.46 -16.37
C ILE A 605 -35.10 -25.10 -17.74
N TYR A 606 -35.09 -26.44 -17.81
CA TYR A 606 -34.93 -27.20 -19.05
C TYR A 606 -36.24 -27.41 -19.80
N GLY A 607 -37.37 -27.46 -19.09
CA GLY A 607 -38.62 -27.76 -19.77
C GLY A 607 -39.75 -28.22 -18.87
N LEU A 608 -40.75 -28.78 -19.53
CA LEU A 608 -41.93 -29.38 -18.92
C LEU A 608 -41.99 -30.87 -19.24
N SER A 609 -42.53 -31.62 -18.29
CA SER A 609 -42.93 -33.01 -18.45
C SER A 609 -44.32 -33.18 -17.83
N GLN A 610 -44.97 -34.29 -18.10
CA GLN A 610 -46.17 -34.70 -17.38
C GLN A 610 -46.03 -36.14 -16.92
N ASP A 611 -46.34 -36.39 -15.66
CA ASP A 611 -46.43 -37.74 -15.13
C ASP A 611 -47.61 -38.48 -15.82
N PRO A 612 -47.37 -39.60 -16.51
CA PRO A 612 -48.41 -40.30 -17.26
C PRO A 612 -49.48 -40.92 -16.35
N ASP A 613 -49.14 -41.24 -15.09
CA ASP A 613 -50.04 -41.90 -14.13
C ASP A 613 -50.85 -40.86 -13.36
N THR A 614 -50.21 -39.83 -12.81
CA THR A 614 -50.88 -38.81 -11.99
C THR A 614 -51.45 -37.64 -12.79
N LYS A 615 -51.06 -37.50 -14.07
CA LYS A 615 -51.35 -36.37 -14.95
C LYS A 615 -50.83 -35.02 -14.46
N VAL A 616 -50.02 -35.01 -13.40
CA VAL A 616 -49.42 -33.79 -12.84
C VAL A 616 -48.31 -33.29 -13.75
N TYR A 617 -48.34 -31.99 -14.06
CA TYR A 617 -47.25 -31.33 -14.78
C TYR A 617 -46.03 -31.13 -13.89
N ILE A 618 -44.86 -31.30 -14.48
CA ILE A 618 -43.57 -31.27 -13.80
C ILE A 618 -42.69 -30.22 -14.46
N LEU A 619 -42.16 -29.29 -13.66
CA LEU A 619 -41.09 -28.39 -14.09
C LEU A 619 -39.74 -29.05 -13.86
N VAL A 620 -38.90 -29.03 -14.90
CA VAL A 620 -37.60 -29.70 -14.90
C VAL A 620 -36.50 -28.65 -14.79
N PHE A 621 -35.78 -28.64 -13.67
CA PHE A 621 -34.68 -27.70 -13.41
C PHE A 621 -33.31 -28.37 -13.55
N SER A 622 -32.32 -27.55 -13.90
CA SER A 622 -30.91 -27.92 -13.73
C SER A 622 -30.58 -28.23 -12.27
N ASN A 623 -29.77 -29.26 -12.05
CA ASN A 623 -29.21 -29.57 -10.73
C ASN A 623 -28.35 -28.42 -10.16
N GLU A 624 -27.90 -27.45 -10.98
CA GLU A 624 -27.22 -26.25 -10.47
C GLU A 624 -28.16 -25.23 -9.80
N CYS A 625 -29.48 -25.37 -9.95
CA CYS A 625 -30.47 -24.45 -9.37
C CYS A 625 -30.28 -24.26 -7.84
N PHE A 626 -29.87 -25.31 -7.13
CA PHE A 626 -29.62 -25.30 -5.68
C PHE A 626 -28.45 -24.41 -5.22
N LEU A 627 -27.61 -23.93 -6.15
CA LEU A 627 -26.51 -23.01 -5.85
C LEU A 627 -27.03 -21.57 -5.71
N LYS A 628 -28.09 -21.22 -6.45
CA LYS A 628 -28.58 -19.84 -6.56
C LYS A 628 -29.89 -19.60 -5.81
N TYR A 629 -30.73 -20.63 -5.68
CA TYR A 629 -32.08 -20.50 -5.13
C TYR A 629 -32.29 -21.41 -3.91
N CYS A 630 -33.08 -20.93 -2.95
CA CYS A 630 -33.48 -21.71 -1.79
C CYS A 630 -34.68 -22.61 -2.12
N LEU A 631 -34.57 -23.93 -1.98
CA LEU A 631 -35.69 -24.83 -2.32
C LEU A 631 -36.94 -24.67 -1.47
N LYS A 632 -36.78 -24.27 -0.21
CA LYS A 632 -37.92 -24.11 0.70
C LYS A 632 -38.83 -22.94 0.31
N CYS A 633 -38.29 -21.89 -0.31
CA CYS A 633 -39.06 -20.67 -0.60
C CYS A 633 -38.88 -20.13 -2.03
N LEU A 634 -38.06 -20.78 -2.86
CA LEU A 634 -37.70 -20.44 -4.24
C LEU A 634 -37.18 -19.01 -4.45
N LYS A 635 -36.76 -18.33 -3.38
CA LYS A 635 -36.09 -17.02 -3.46
C LYS A 635 -34.59 -17.18 -3.68
N CYS A 636 -34.02 -16.27 -4.46
CA CYS A 636 -32.58 -16.17 -4.68
C CYS A 636 -31.86 -15.92 -3.34
N TYR A 637 -30.71 -16.56 -3.14
CA TYR A 637 -29.87 -16.26 -2.00
C TYR A 637 -29.33 -14.82 -2.14
N GLU A 638 -29.49 -14.00 -1.10
CA GLU A 638 -28.89 -12.64 -1.04
C GLU A 638 -27.37 -12.68 -1.28
N ASN A 639 -26.72 -13.82 -0.96
CA ASN A 639 -25.35 -14.13 -1.34
C ASN A 639 -25.24 -15.60 -1.79
N TYR A 640 -25.13 -15.81 -3.10
CA TYR A 640 -25.09 -17.15 -3.72
C TYR A 640 -23.92 -18.01 -3.25
N TYR A 641 -22.79 -17.42 -2.84
CA TYR A 641 -21.63 -18.18 -2.34
C TYR A 641 -21.91 -18.92 -1.02
N PHE A 642 -22.90 -18.49 -0.26
CA PHE A 642 -23.13 -19.01 1.10
C PHE A 642 -24.47 -19.72 1.29
N SER A 643 -25.31 -19.77 0.25
CA SER A 643 -26.62 -20.42 0.27
C SER A 643 -27.43 -20.10 1.54
N TYR A 644 -27.35 -18.85 2.02
CA TYR A 644 -27.99 -18.39 3.24
C TYR A 644 -29.34 -17.73 2.91
N CYS A 645 -30.43 -18.33 3.39
CA CYS A 645 -31.77 -17.79 3.21
C CYS A 645 -32.27 -17.24 4.55
N LYS A 646 -32.20 -15.92 4.73
CA LYS A 646 -32.63 -15.22 5.95
C LYS A 646 -34.09 -15.54 6.34
N PRO A 647 -35.08 -15.52 5.43
CA PRO A 647 -36.46 -15.93 5.76
C PRO A 647 -36.55 -17.35 6.34
N CYS A 648 -35.85 -18.32 5.76
CA CYS A 648 -35.85 -19.70 6.25
C CYS A 648 -35.14 -19.84 7.60
N GLN A 649 -34.10 -19.04 7.87
CA GLN A 649 -33.44 -19.06 9.19
C GLN A 649 -34.35 -18.48 10.28
N ILE A 650 -35.06 -17.38 9.99
CA ILE A 650 -36.04 -16.81 10.92
C ILE A 650 -37.14 -17.84 11.24
N SER A 651 -37.62 -18.56 10.24
CA SER A 651 -38.58 -19.65 10.43
C SER A 651 -38.02 -20.77 11.31
N TYR A 652 -36.77 -21.20 11.08
CA TYR A 652 -36.10 -22.21 11.91
C TYR A 652 -36.07 -21.80 13.39
N PHE A 653 -35.70 -20.56 13.72
CA PHE A 653 -35.68 -20.09 15.11
C PHE A 653 -37.07 -20.09 15.74
N LYS A 654 -38.08 -19.58 15.02
CA LYS A 654 -39.46 -19.56 15.51
C LYS A 654 -39.98 -20.96 15.87
N ASN A 655 -39.66 -21.96 15.05
CA ASN A 655 -40.08 -23.34 15.28
C ASN A 655 -39.33 -24.01 16.45
N ASN A 656 -38.16 -23.49 16.85
CA ASN A 656 -37.28 -24.12 17.85
C ASN A 656 -37.20 -23.35 19.18
N PHE A 657 -38.02 -22.31 19.40
CA PHE A 657 -37.95 -21.50 20.62
C PHE A 657 -38.11 -22.31 21.91
N SER A 658 -38.82 -23.43 21.90
CA SER A 658 -38.97 -24.33 23.03
C SER A 658 -37.64 -24.98 23.50
N ASN A 659 -36.62 -25.02 22.63
CA ASN A 659 -35.35 -25.70 22.92
C ASN A 659 -34.40 -24.88 23.80
N TRP A 660 -34.68 -23.58 24.01
CA TRP A 660 -33.81 -22.65 24.75
C TRP A 660 -34.51 -22.02 25.95
N THR A 661 -35.35 -22.77 26.66
CA THR A 661 -36.06 -22.26 27.84
C THR A 661 -35.20 -22.27 29.11
N SER A 662 -35.20 -21.14 29.80
CA SER A 662 -34.57 -20.91 31.10
C SER A 662 -35.52 -21.16 32.29
N LYS A 663 -36.80 -21.48 32.02
CA LYS A 663 -37.92 -21.46 32.98
C LYS A 663 -38.23 -20.04 33.53
N ASN A 664 -37.65 -19.00 32.94
CA ASN A 664 -37.96 -17.60 33.23
C ASN A 664 -38.44 -16.92 31.95
N GLU A 665 -39.74 -16.61 31.91
CA GLU A 665 -40.40 -16.03 30.73
C GLU A 665 -39.72 -14.74 30.23
N LYS A 666 -39.22 -13.90 31.14
CA LYS A 666 -38.54 -12.64 30.76
C LYS A 666 -37.20 -12.90 30.06
N ILE A 667 -36.46 -13.92 30.49
CA ILE A 667 -35.19 -14.32 29.87
C ILE A 667 -35.45 -15.00 28.53
N ASP A 668 -36.47 -15.85 28.46
CA ASP A 668 -36.84 -16.59 27.25
C ASP A 668 -37.30 -15.63 26.14
N ASN A 669 -38.19 -14.68 26.45
CA ASN A 669 -38.61 -13.63 25.52
C ASN A 669 -37.43 -12.78 25.03
N PHE A 670 -36.47 -12.52 25.92
CA PHE A 670 -35.27 -11.76 25.57
C PHE A 670 -34.32 -12.53 24.65
N ILE A 671 -34.13 -13.83 24.85
CA ILE A 671 -33.35 -14.70 23.96
C ILE A 671 -34.00 -14.75 22.56
N GLN A 672 -35.31 -15.00 22.50
CA GLN A 672 -36.06 -15.07 21.23
C GLN A 672 -35.94 -13.77 20.43
N LYS A 673 -36.09 -12.61 21.07
CA LYS A 673 -35.93 -11.30 20.43
C LYS A 673 -34.54 -11.11 19.83
N ASN A 674 -33.49 -11.61 20.47
CA ASN A 674 -32.12 -11.51 19.95
C ASN A 674 -31.84 -12.52 18.83
N GLN A 675 -32.39 -13.73 18.91
CA GLN A 675 -32.29 -14.73 17.83
C GLN A 675 -32.92 -14.23 16.53
N LEU A 676 -33.99 -13.43 16.58
CA LEU A 676 -34.64 -12.86 15.39
C LEU A 676 -33.87 -11.70 14.74
N LYS A 677 -32.82 -11.14 15.38
CA LYS A 677 -32.00 -10.04 14.84
C LYS A 677 -30.93 -10.50 13.84
N ILE A 678 -30.77 -11.81 13.62
CA ILE A 678 -29.75 -12.34 12.72
C ILE A 678 -29.87 -11.78 11.29
N SER A 679 -28.72 -11.39 10.75
CA SER A 679 -28.59 -10.75 9.44
C SER A 679 -27.71 -11.57 8.50
N ASN A 680 -26.72 -12.30 9.03
CA ASN A 680 -25.70 -12.98 8.25
C ASN A 680 -25.41 -14.39 8.79
N TYR A 681 -24.81 -15.24 7.96
CA TYR A 681 -24.52 -16.65 8.30
C TYR A 681 -23.44 -16.80 9.39
N ASN A 682 -22.64 -15.76 9.65
CA ASN A 682 -21.58 -15.74 10.68
C ASN A 682 -22.03 -15.12 12.00
N ASP A 683 -23.30 -14.69 12.12
CA ASP A 683 -23.78 -14.06 13.33
C ASP A 683 -23.79 -15.06 14.50
N ILE A 684 -23.40 -14.59 15.68
CA ILE A 684 -23.41 -15.41 16.90
C ILE A 684 -24.87 -15.61 17.34
N ILE A 685 -25.27 -16.86 17.53
CA ILE A 685 -26.61 -17.19 18.03
C ILE A 685 -26.59 -17.12 19.55
N PHE A 686 -27.41 -16.23 20.10
CA PHE A 686 -27.56 -16.08 21.54
C PHE A 686 -28.54 -17.13 22.08
N GLU A 687 -28.13 -17.90 23.09
CA GLU A 687 -28.94 -19.00 23.64
C GLU A 687 -28.91 -19.11 25.17
N TRP A 688 -29.88 -19.85 25.73
CA TRP A 688 -29.81 -20.33 27.10
C TRP A 688 -28.89 -21.55 27.17
N ILE A 689 -28.01 -21.58 28.17
CA ILE A 689 -27.00 -22.63 28.34
C ILE A 689 -27.14 -23.18 29.76
N SER A 690 -27.42 -24.48 29.87
CA SER A 690 -27.49 -25.13 31.18
C SER A 690 -26.10 -25.30 31.79
N TYR A 691 -25.94 -24.97 33.08
CA TYR A 691 -24.62 -24.86 33.72
C TYR A 691 -23.89 -26.20 33.85
N ASP A 692 -24.61 -27.32 33.90
CA ASP A 692 -24.07 -28.69 33.90
C ASP A 692 -23.34 -29.05 32.60
N LYS A 693 -23.49 -28.24 31.55
CA LYS A 693 -22.79 -28.42 30.27
C LYS A 693 -21.35 -27.88 30.28
N PHE A 694 -20.91 -27.21 31.34
CA PHE A 694 -19.55 -26.73 31.50
C PHE A 694 -18.67 -27.74 32.28
N THR A 695 -17.44 -27.93 31.81
CA THR A 695 -16.40 -28.76 32.45
C THR A 695 -15.07 -28.03 32.52
N ASN A 696 -14.12 -28.54 33.31
CA ASN A 696 -12.80 -27.93 33.52
C ASN A 696 -12.90 -26.43 33.85
N ILE A 697 -13.77 -26.09 34.80
CA ILE A 697 -14.00 -24.71 35.22
C ILE A 697 -12.84 -24.26 36.09
N ASN A 698 -12.05 -23.31 35.58
CA ASN A 698 -10.96 -22.65 36.30
C ASN A 698 -11.44 -21.25 36.72
N GLU A 699 -11.81 -21.08 37.99
CA GLU A 699 -12.24 -19.78 38.54
C GLU A 699 -11.02 -18.89 38.83
N ALA A 700 -11.16 -17.58 38.58
CA ALA A 700 -10.15 -16.60 38.98
C ALA A 700 -10.16 -16.41 40.51
N GLU A 701 -9.01 -16.08 41.10
CA GLU A 701 -8.84 -15.92 42.57
C GLU A 701 -9.83 -14.93 43.22
N ASN A 702 -10.28 -13.92 42.46
CA ASN A 702 -11.24 -12.91 42.92
C ASN A 702 -12.72 -13.28 42.64
N ASN A 703 -13.00 -14.50 42.18
CA ASN A 703 -14.33 -14.99 41.79
C ASN A 703 -15.08 -14.13 40.76
N SER A 704 -14.39 -13.27 40.00
CA SER A 704 -15.02 -12.35 39.04
C SER A 704 -15.32 -12.98 37.67
N PHE A 705 -14.57 -14.01 37.28
CA PHE A 705 -14.78 -14.77 36.05
C PHE A 705 -14.24 -16.20 36.17
N ALA A 706 -14.55 -17.04 35.19
CA ALA A 706 -13.98 -18.38 35.04
C ALA A 706 -13.72 -18.72 33.56
N ILE A 707 -12.85 -19.70 33.31
CA ILE A 707 -12.64 -20.28 31.99
C ILE A 707 -13.12 -21.74 32.03
N ALA A 708 -13.91 -22.16 31.05
CA ALA A 708 -14.50 -23.50 31.03
C ALA A 708 -14.55 -24.10 29.62
N ILE A 709 -14.82 -25.40 29.52
CA ILE A 709 -15.15 -26.11 28.29
C ILE A 709 -16.65 -26.34 28.25
N TRP A 710 -17.33 -25.83 27.22
CA TRP A 710 -18.74 -26.06 26.95
C TRP A 710 -18.91 -27.28 26.04
N LYS A 711 -19.47 -28.37 26.58
CA LYS A 711 -19.58 -29.67 25.89
C LYS A 711 -20.37 -29.59 24.58
N ASP A 712 -21.58 -29.04 24.67
CA ASP A 712 -22.46 -28.90 23.50
C ASP A 712 -21.93 -27.82 22.57
N GLY A 713 -21.35 -26.75 23.13
CA GLY A 713 -20.76 -25.66 22.36
C GLY A 713 -21.78 -24.82 21.58
N PRO A 714 -21.33 -23.69 21.00
CA PRO A 714 -22.22 -22.73 20.37
C PRO A 714 -22.80 -23.24 19.06
N LEU A 715 -24.02 -22.80 18.76
CA LEU A 715 -24.67 -23.01 17.49
C LEU A 715 -24.03 -22.13 16.39
N TYR A 716 -23.76 -22.69 15.22
CA TYR A 716 -23.27 -21.97 14.05
C TYR A 716 -23.91 -22.50 12.77
N TYR A 717 -24.09 -21.64 11.76
CA TYR A 717 -24.62 -22.07 10.47
C TYR A 717 -23.53 -22.77 9.65
N SER A 718 -23.72 -24.05 9.36
CA SER A 718 -22.76 -24.80 8.57
C SER A 718 -23.03 -24.64 7.07
N LYS A 719 -22.12 -23.96 6.37
CA LYS A 719 -22.20 -23.77 4.91
C LYS A 719 -22.32 -25.08 4.14
N LEU A 720 -21.56 -26.10 4.54
CA LEU A 720 -21.50 -27.38 3.86
C LEU A 720 -22.81 -28.17 3.96
N TYR A 721 -23.50 -28.07 5.10
CA TYR A 721 -24.72 -28.83 5.38
C TYR A 721 -26.01 -27.97 5.30
N LYS A 722 -25.88 -26.66 5.03
CA LYS A 722 -26.96 -25.67 4.96
C LYS A 722 -27.92 -25.71 6.16
N LYS A 723 -27.39 -26.01 7.35
CA LYS A 723 -28.15 -26.07 8.62
C LYS A 723 -27.28 -25.67 9.81
N TYR A 724 -27.94 -25.34 10.92
CA TYR A 724 -27.26 -25.08 12.17
C TYR A 724 -26.64 -26.35 12.73
N LYS A 725 -25.37 -26.26 13.15
CA LYS A 725 -24.61 -27.30 13.85
C LYS A 725 -24.01 -26.72 15.12
N ARG A 726 -23.64 -27.59 16.06
CA ARG A 726 -22.95 -27.18 17.28
C ARG A 726 -21.45 -27.41 17.19
N LYS A 727 -20.66 -26.48 17.72
CA LYS A 727 -19.20 -26.59 17.81
C LYS A 727 -18.80 -27.19 19.16
N LEU A 728 -18.80 -28.53 19.23
CA LEU A 728 -18.58 -29.28 20.47
C LEU A 728 -17.27 -28.90 21.19
N ASN A 729 -17.30 -28.95 22.52
CA ASN A 729 -16.15 -28.73 23.41
C ASN A 729 -15.45 -27.36 23.25
N GLU A 730 -16.21 -26.31 22.99
CA GLU A 730 -15.64 -24.96 22.84
C GLU A 730 -15.15 -24.42 24.18
N LYS A 731 -13.94 -23.86 24.19
CA LYS A 731 -13.39 -23.16 25.37
C LYS A 731 -14.00 -21.76 25.47
N VAL A 732 -14.65 -21.47 26.59
CA VAL A 732 -15.44 -20.25 26.80
C VAL A 732 -14.98 -19.47 28.02
N PHE A 733 -15.22 -18.17 28.00
CA PHE A 733 -15.04 -17.26 29.11
C PHE A 733 -16.38 -17.02 29.81
N LEU A 734 -16.45 -17.25 31.12
CA LEU A 734 -17.65 -17.13 31.94
C LEU A 734 -17.51 -15.86 32.81
N LYS A 735 -18.37 -14.87 32.59
CA LYS A 735 -18.42 -13.65 33.42
C LYS A 735 -19.57 -13.72 34.42
N TYR A 736 -19.28 -13.58 35.70
CA TYR A 736 -20.27 -13.62 36.77
C TYR A 736 -20.91 -12.22 36.98
N LEU A 737 -22.25 -12.14 37.07
CA LEU A 737 -22.99 -10.89 37.30
C LEU A 737 -23.75 -10.89 38.63
N HIS A 738 -23.16 -10.25 39.66
CA HIS A 738 -23.77 -10.14 41.00
C HIS A 738 -24.98 -9.16 41.10
N ASN A 739 -25.82 -9.29 42.15
CA ASN A 739 -27.26 -8.99 42.26
C ASN A 739 -27.64 -7.61 41.71
N SER A 740 -28.59 -7.57 40.77
CA SER A 740 -29.16 -6.30 40.30
C SER A 740 -30.65 -6.43 40.01
N GLN A 741 -31.47 -5.58 40.62
CA GLN A 741 -32.92 -5.50 40.40
C GLN A 741 -33.33 -5.34 38.91
N ASN A 742 -32.41 -4.95 38.01
CA ASN A 742 -32.68 -4.72 36.59
C ASN A 742 -31.69 -5.46 35.67
N ILE A 743 -31.76 -6.79 35.69
CA ILE A 743 -30.77 -7.68 35.07
C ILE A 743 -30.75 -7.59 33.52
N ILE A 744 -31.90 -7.30 32.89
CA ILE A 744 -32.04 -7.26 31.42
C ILE A 744 -31.28 -6.08 30.82
N ASN A 745 -31.31 -4.91 31.45
CA ASN A 745 -30.58 -3.73 30.96
C ASN A 745 -29.06 -3.95 31.03
N LYS A 746 -28.57 -4.55 32.13
CA LYS A 746 -27.15 -4.86 32.31
C LYS A 746 -26.66 -5.93 31.32
N ILE A 747 -27.50 -6.93 31.04
CA ILE A 747 -27.22 -7.96 30.03
C ILE A 747 -27.19 -7.33 28.63
N THR A 748 -28.12 -6.43 28.30
CA THR A 748 -28.21 -5.79 26.99
C THR A 748 -26.92 -5.06 26.61
N TYR A 749 -26.31 -4.32 27.55
CA TYR A 749 -25.00 -3.66 27.39
C TYR A 749 -23.85 -4.67 27.23
N LEU A 750 -23.84 -5.72 28.06
CA LEU A 750 -22.71 -6.66 28.11
C LEU A 750 -22.74 -7.77 27.04
N MET A 751 -23.81 -7.88 26.25
CA MET A 751 -24.08 -9.03 25.39
C MET A 751 -23.32 -9.07 24.08
N GLU A 752 -22.69 -7.97 23.66
CA GLU A 752 -22.01 -7.93 22.38
C GLU A 752 -20.98 -9.06 22.25
N ASN A 753 -21.18 -9.92 21.25
CA ASN A 753 -20.37 -11.12 20.97
C ASN A 753 -20.43 -12.22 22.03
N SER A 754 -21.45 -12.27 22.89
CA SER A 754 -21.70 -13.39 23.81
C SER A 754 -22.46 -14.53 23.13
N TYR A 755 -22.18 -15.76 23.54
CA TYR A 755 -22.91 -16.96 23.12
C TYR A 755 -24.25 -17.12 23.84
N GLY A 756 -24.38 -16.59 25.05
CA GLY A 756 -25.58 -16.86 25.83
C GLY A 756 -25.50 -16.53 27.30
N ILE A 757 -26.55 -16.96 28.00
CA ILE A 757 -26.71 -16.86 29.45
C ILE A 757 -26.77 -18.26 30.04
N SER A 758 -26.16 -18.42 31.21
CA SER A 758 -26.30 -19.60 32.07
C SER A 758 -26.62 -19.16 33.50
N GLN A 759 -27.10 -20.08 34.34
CA GLN A 759 -27.31 -19.84 35.77
C GLN A 759 -26.59 -20.89 36.62
N ASN A 760 -25.83 -20.46 37.63
CA ASN A 760 -25.20 -21.39 38.57
C ASN A 760 -26.25 -21.94 39.56
N LEU A 761 -26.60 -23.22 39.42
CA LEU A 761 -27.61 -23.88 40.27
C LEU A 761 -27.18 -24.07 41.73
N LYS A 762 -25.86 -24.07 42.02
CA LYS A 762 -25.34 -24.31 43.39
C LYS A 762 -25.35 -23.07 44.27
N LYS A 763 -25.00 -21.91 43.71
CA LYS A 763 -24.91 -20.65 44.47
C LYS A 763 -26.25 -19.89 44.54
N LYS A 764 -27.28 -20.32 43.77
CA LYS A 764 -28.61 -19.69 43.56
C LYS A 764 -28.59 -18.22 43.13
N ASP A 765 -27.45 -17.57 43.18
CA ASP A 765 -27.23 -16.23 42.70
C ASP A 765 -26.41 -16.23 41.40
N TYR A 766 -26.93 -15.49 40.41
CA TYR A 766 -26.24 -14.86 39.28
C TYR A 766 -26.25 -15.52 37.89
N ILE A 767 -26.50 -14.64 36.91
CA ILE A 767 -26.45 -14.87 35.46
C ILE A 767 -24.99 -14.86 35.02
N ILE A 768 -24.56 -15.96 34.41
CA ILE A 768 -23.26 -16.13 33.79
C ILE A 768 -23.39 -15.78 32.32
N LEU A 769 -22.67 -14.75 31.87
CA LEU A 769 -22.53 -14.50 30.45
C LEU A 769 -21.40 -15.35 29.89
N VAL A 770 -21.69 -16.05 28.80
CA VAL A 770 -20.76 -16.97 28.14
C VAL A 770 -20.19 -16.28 26.91
N PHE A 771 -18.88 -16.05 26.89
CA PHE A 771 -18.20 -15.35 25.80
C PHE A 771 -17.20 -16.26 25.06
N PRO A 772 -16.94 -15.99 23.78
CA PRO A 772 -15.80 -16.55 23.07
C PRO A 772 -14.50 -16.13 23.76
N LEU A 773 -13.69 -17.11 24.19
CA LEU A 773 -12.46 -16.84 24.94
C LEU A 773 -11.48 -15.93 24.18
N LYS A 774 -11.50 -15.97 22.84
CA LYS A 774 -10.61 -15.15 21.98
C LYS A 774 -10.68 -13.65 22.26
N TYR A 775 -11.76 -13.14 22.85
CA TYR A 775 -11.93 -11.72 23.14
C TYR A 775 -11.41 -11.31 24.52
N TYR A 776 -11.00 -12.25 25.36
CA TYR A 776 -10.64 -12.01 26.75
C TYR A 776 -9.27 -12.58 27.07
N CYS A 777 -8.53 -11.89 27.94
CA CYS A 777 -7.24 -12.38 28.41
C CYS A 777 -7.41 -13.53 29.40
N GLU A 778 -6.77 -14.68 29.13
CA GLU A 778 -6.82 -15.85 30.00
C GLU A 778 -6.22 -15.60 31.40
N ASN A 779 -5.30 -14.64 31.53
CA ASN A 779 -4.55 -14.39 32.77
C ASN A 779 -5.23 -13.38 33.70
N CYS A 780 -6.02 -12.44 33.17
CA CYS A 780 -6.62 -11.36 33.97
C CYS A 780 -8.09 -11.08 33.67
N GLY A 781 -8.68 -11.74 32.67
CA GLY A 781 -10.10 -11.58 32.31
C GLY A 781 -10.46 -10.26 31.62
N GLU A 782 -9.48 -9.41 31.31
CA GLU A 782 -9.71 -8.15 30.59
C GLU A 782 -10.09 -8.39 29.14
N LYS A 783 -11.09 -7.65 28.65
CA LYS A 783 -11.52 -7.69 27.24
C LYS A 783 -10.47 -7.01 26.37
N TYR A 784 -10.06 -7.66 25.29
CA TYR A 784 -9.21 -7.04 24.28
C TYR A 784 -10.00 -5.95 23.55
N ASN A 785 -9.49 -4.71 23.58
CA ASN A 785 -10.21 -3.54 23.08
C ASN A 785 -10.02 -3.26 21.57
N ASN A 786 -9.20 -4.06 20.87
CA ASN A 786 -9.01 -3.96 19.42
C ASN A 786 -8.55 -5.30 18.82
N GLN A 787 -8.70 -5.44 17.50
CA GLN A 787 -8.33 -6.66 16.76
C GLN A 787 -6.85 -7.01 16.92
N PHE A 788 -5.96 -6.02 16.98
CA PHE A 788 -4.54 -6.23 17.23
C PHE A 788 -4.28 -7.00 18.53
N LYS A 789 -4.93 -6.61 19.65
CA LYS A 789 -4.78 -7.27 20.95
C LYS A 789 -5.38 -8.68 20.96
N ILE A 790 -6.50 -8.89 20.25
CA ILE A 790 -7.13 -10.20 20.06
C ILE A 790 -6.16 -11.15 19.33
N ASP A 791 -5.67 -10.71 18.17
CA ASP A 791 -4.76 -11.48 17.32
C ASP A 791 -3.43 -11.80 18.02
N SER A 792 -2.87 -10.80 18.71
CA SER A 792 -1.58 -10.93 19.40
C SER A 792 -1.66 -11.62 20.77
N ARG A 793 -2.88 -11.84 21.27
CA ARG A 793 -3.18 -12.16 22.69
C ARG A 793 -2.48 -11.24 23.69
N SER A 794 -2.08 -10.04 23.25
CA SER A 794 -1.30 -9.11 24.06
C SER A 794 -2.21 -8.34 25.01
N CYS A 795 -2.31 -8.80 26.25
CA CYS A 795 -3.01 -8.06 27.28
C CYS A 795 -2.14 -6.93 27.81
N ILE A 796 -2.55 -5.67 27.59
CA ILE A 796 -1.83 -4.50 28.08
C ILE A 796 -1.71 -4.56 29.61
N PHE A 797 -2.79 -4.93 30.30
CA PHE A 797 -2.83 -5.04 31.74
C PHE A 797 -1.78 -6.03 32.26
N CYS A 798 -1.70 -7.23 31.67
CA CYS A 798 -0.67 -8.21 32.02
C CYS A 798 0.74 -7.75 31.69
N GLN A 799 0.95 -7.04 30.58
CA GLN A 799 2.27 -6.49 30.22
C GLN A 799 2.68 -5.31 31.10
N THR A 800 1.73 -4.63 31.74
CA THR A 800 1.99 -3.48 32.63
C THR A 800 1.94 -3.81 34.12
N LYS A 801 1.53 -5.04 34.48
CA LYS A 801 1.55 -5.58 35.85
C LYS A 801 2.99 -5.96 36.25
N HIS A 802 3.89 -4.99 36.19
CA HIS A 802 5.27 -5.10 36.65
C HIS A 802 5.49 -4.15 37.82
N GLU A 803 6.37 -4.52 38.75
CA GLU A 803 6.66 -3.75 39.97
C GLU A 803 7.25 -2.37 39.65
N ASP A 804 8.04 -2.25 38.57
CA ASP A 804 8.77 -1.03 38.22
C ASP A 804 7.97 -0.08 37.29
N LYS A 805 7.69 1.12 37.80
CA LYS A 805 6.95 2.18 37.10
C LYS A 805 7.67 2.70 35.85
N LYS A 806 9.02 2.76 35.82
CA LYS A 806 9.78 3.30 34.68
C LYS A 806 9.72 2.36 33.47
N ILE A 807 9.88 1.05 33.69
CA ILE A 807 9.74 0.03 32.64
C ILE A 807 8.32 -0.02 32.09
N ARG A 808 7.31 0.10 32.95
CA ARG A 808 5.90 0.19 32.55
C ARG A 808 5.67 1.37 31.60
N ASN A 809 6.16 2.56 31.97
CA ASN A 809 6.03 3.76 31.14
C ASN A 809 6.74 3.60 29.79
N LEU A 810 7.95 3.01 29.76
CA LEU A 810 8.70 2.76 28.52
C LEU A 810 7.91 1.88 27.54
N ILE A 811 7.29 0.79 28.02
CA ILE A 811 6.49 -0.11 27.19
C ILE A 811 5.22 0.61 26.69
N GLN A 812 4.57 1.41 27.54
CA GLN A 812 3.39 2.18 27.14
C GLN A 812 3.73 3.26 26.10
N GLU A 813 4.75 4.07 26.33
CA GLU A 813 5.23 5.11 25.40
C GLU A 813 5.58 4.51 24.03
N THR A 814 6.32 3.40 24.01
CA THR A 814 6.72 2.73 22.77
C THR A 814 5.52 2.25 21.97
N ARG A 815 4.43 1.84 22.65
CA ARG A 815 3.22 1.32 22.01
C ARG A 815 2.24 2.38 21.53
N LEU A 816 2.17 3.53 22.20
CA LEU A 816 1.36 4.67 21.75
C LEU A 816 1.89 5.28 20.47
N ASN A 817 3.20 5.18 20.23
CA ASN A 817 3.88 5.70 19.05
C ASN A 817 3.89 4.71 17.84
N ILE A 818 3.15 3.60 17.91
CA ILE A 818 3.08 2.62 16.81
C ILE A 818 2.08 3.11 15.75
N ASP A 819 2.59 3.38 14.55
CA ASP A 819 1.76 3.43 13.35
C ASP A 819 1.36 1.99 12.97
N TYR A 820 0.10 1.63 13.24
CA TYR A 820 -0.46 0.29 12.98
C TYR A 820 -0.54 -0.06 11.47
N ASN A 821 -0.29 0.89 10.56
CA ASN A 821 -0.17 0.65 9.12
C ASN A 821 1.29 0.39 8.67
N SER A 822 2.24 0.46 9.60
CA SER A 822 3.67 0.30 9.31
C SER A 822 4.19 -1.05 9.83
N LYS A 823 5.23 -1.60 9.17
CA LYS A 823 5.93 -2.85 9.53
C LYS A 823 6.74 -2.73 10.84
N SER A 824 6.18 -2.10 11.86
CA SER A 824 6.83 -1.74 13.12
C SER A 824 7.02 -2.95 14.03
N ILE A 825 8.07 -2.89 14.85
CA ILE A 825 8.41 -3.93 15.82
C ILE A 825 7.84 -3.48 17.16
N ILE A 826 7.14 -4.36 17.84
CA ILE A 826 6.47 -4.05 19.09
C ILE A 826 7.38 -4.49 20.21
N LEU A 827 7.83 -3.54 21.03
CA LEU A 827 8.59 -3.83 22.24
C LEU A 827 7.65 -4.47 23.27
N GLU A 828 7.93 -5.71 23.68
CA GLU A 828 7.11 -6.47 24.63
C GLU A 828 7.83 -6.69 25.97
N TRP A 829 7.07 -6.74 27.06
CA TRP A 829 7.53 -7.41 28.28
C TRP A 829 7.41 -8.91 28.10
N ILE A 830 8.51 -9.64 28.28
CA ILE A 830 8.56 -11.09 28.08
C ILE A 830 8.93 -11.75 29.42
N PRO A 831 8.01 -12.52 30.04
CA PRO A 831 8.31 -13.27 31.26
C PRO A 831 9.48 -14.23 31.08
N TYR A 832 10.38 -14.33 32.06
CA TYR A 832 11.61 -15.13 31.93
C TYR A 832 11.34 -16.63 31.67
N ASN A 833 10.24 -17.17 32.19
CA ASN A 833 9.81 -18.57 31.98
C ASN A 833 9.38 -18.90 30.52
N GLN A 834 9.29 -17.89 29.65
CA GLN A 834 9.05 -18.04 28.22
C GLN A 834 10.30 -18.45 27.44
N PHE A 835 11.48 -18.40 28.07
CA PHE A 835 12.74 -18.77 27.42
C PHE A 835 13.17 -20.19 27.77
N ASN A 836 13.42 -20.99 26.73
CA ASN A 836 13.98 -22.34 26.82
C ASN A 836 15.39 -22.38 26.19
N ASN A 837 16.15 -23.44 26.49
CA ASN A 837 17.47 -23.71 25.88
C ASN A 837 18.44 -22.53 25.99
N ILE A 838 18.48 -21.88 27.15
CA ILE A 838 19.35 -20.73 27.41
C ILE A 838 20.81 -21.22 27.42
N LYS A 839 21.63 -20.69 26.50
CA LYS A 839 23.07 -21.03 26.37
C LYS A 839 23.90 -19.75 26.29
N LYS A 840 24.98 -19.66 27.05
CA LYS A 840 25.90 -18.51 26.99
C LYS A 840 26.65 -18.51 25.67
N ILE A 841 26.65 -17.37 24.96
CA ILE A 841 27.31 -17.23 23.64
C ILE A 841 28.40 -16.15 23.62
N GLY A 842 28.44 -15.26 24.61
CA GLY A 842 29.49 -14.25 24.73
C GLY A 842 29.47 -13.55 26.08
N LYS A 843 30.63 -13.03 26.50
CA LYS A 843 30.78 -12.16 27.68
C LYS A 843 31.62 -10.95 27.28
N GLY A 844 31.07 -9.75 27.41
CA GLY A 844 31.77 -8.49 27.22
C GLY A 844 32.19 -7.88 28.57
N GLY A 845 32.66 -6.64 28.53
CA GLY A 845 33.07 -5.90 29.74
C GLY A 845 31.89 -5.57 30.69
N PHE A 846 30.71 -5.30 30.14
CA PHE A 846 29.54 -4.81 30.90
C PHE A 846 28.31 -5.72 30.82
N SER A 847 28.34 -6.75 29.97
CA SER A 847 27.18 -7.61 29.72
C SER A 847 27.57 -9.03 29.37
N THR A 848 26.65 -9.96 29.63
CA THR A 848 26.74 -11.34 29.16
C THR A 848 25.58 -11.62 28.19
N VAL A 849 25.88 -12.25 27.06
CA VAL A 849 24.90 -12.57 26.02
C VAL A 849 24.64 -14.07 25.98
N TYR A 850 23.36 -14.44 25.98
CA TYR A 850 22.88 -15.82 25.85
C TYR A 850 22.03 -15.98 24.58
N SER A 851 21.98 -17.18 24.01
CA SER A 851 20.96 -17.56 23.04
C SER A 851 19.83 -18.30 23.75
N ALA A 852 18.58 -18.07 23.35
CA ALA A 852 17.42 -18.79 23.87
C ALA A 852 16.34 -19.00 22.80
N ILE A 853 15.38 -19.89 23.09
CA ILE A 853 14.14 -20.07 22.31
C ILE A 853 13.00 -19.42 23.08
N TRP A 854 12.35 -18.43 22.47
CA TRP A 854 11.13 -17.80 22.99
C TRP A 854 9.89 -18.59 22.54
N LYS A 855 9.19 -19.23 23.48
CA LYS A 855 8.03 -20.12 23.23
C LYS A 855 6.91 -19.42 22.47
N ASP A 856 6.34 -18.35 23.02
CA ASP A 856 5.27 -17.58 22.38
C ASP A 856 5.75 -16.95 21.06
N GLY A 857 7.00 -16.50 21.04
CA GLY A 857 7.71 -16.04 19.86
C GLY A 857 7.23 -14.69 19.28
N LEU A 858 7.89 -14.27 18.19
CA LEU A 858 7.78 -12.91 17.66
C LEU A 858 6.42 -12.64 17.04
N LEU A 859 5.82 -11.51 17.40
CA LEU A 859 4.62 -11.00 16.77
C LEU A 859 4.94 -10.31 15.42
N TYR A 860 4.20 -10.65 14.36
CA TYR A 860 4.33 -10.05 13.03
C TYR A 860 2.95 -9.90 12.37
N TYR A 861 2.85 -8.98 11.41
CA TYR A 861 1.63 -8.79 10.61
C TYR A 861 1.71 -9.58 9.30
N ASP A 862 0.68 -10.37 9.00
CA ASP A 862 0.57 -11.18 7.79
C ASP A 862 -0.24 -10.44 6.70
N ASP A 863 0.48 -9.75 5.81
CA ASP A 863 -0.10 -8.94 4.71
C ASP A 863 -0.84 -9.78 3.66
N PHE A 864 -0.50 -11.07 3.50
CA PHE A 864 -0.86 -11.84 2.29
C PHE A 864 -2.04 -12.78 2.50
N ILE A 865 -2.11 -13.47 3.65
CA ILE A 865 -3.10 -14.53 3.84
C ILE A 865 -4.26 -14.07 4.72
N SER A 866 -3.97 -13.54 5.92
CA SER A 866 -5.02 -13.22 6.90
C SER A 866 -5.24 -11.73 7.13
N LYS A 867 -4.34 -10.84 6.67
CA LYS A 867 -4.36 -9.39 6.97
C LYS A 867 -4.51 -9.12 8.47
N SER A 868 -3.83 -9.94 9.28
CA SER A 868 -3.98 -9.98 10.74
C SER A 868 -2.63 -10.16 11.42
N TRP A 869 -2.57 -9.86 12.72
CA TRP A 869 -1.35 -10.12 13.49
C TRP A 869 -1.22 -11.60 13.85
N LYS A 870 -0.01 -12.14 13.85
CA LYS A 870 0.30 -13.54 14.14
C LYS A 870 1.59 -13.66 14.94
N ARG A 871 1.67 -14.67 15.80
CA ARG A 871 2.91 -15.02 16.51
C ARG A 871 3.66 -16.13 15.78
N LYS A 872 4.97 -15.94 15.64
CA LYS A 872 5.90 -16.98 15.17
C LYS A 872 6.48 -17.70 16.40
N SER A 873 5.80 -18.74 16.86
CA SER A 873 6.22 -19.54 18.02
C SER A 873 7.65 -20.07 17.87
N ASN A 874 8.32 -20.33 18.99
CA ASN A 874 9.68 -20.86 19.06
C ASN A 874 10.73 -20.01 18.32
N THR A 875 10.60 -18.68 18.42
CA THR A 875 11.57 -17.76 17.80
C THR A 875 12.89 -17.80 18.58
N ARG A 876 14.02 -17.97 17.88
CA ARG A 876 15.36 -17.89 18.46
C ARG A 876 15.74 -16.42 18.71
N VAL A 877 16.21 -16.12 19.92
CA VAL A 877 16.53 -14.77 20.38
C VAL A 877 17.90 -14.72 21.05
N ALA A 878 18.50 -13.53 21.08
CA ALA A 878 19.67 -13.23 21.91
C ALA A 878 19.23 -12.46 23.15
N LEU A 879 19.66 -12.91 24.32
CA LEU A 879 19.40 -12.29 25.62
C LEU A 879 20.66 -11.57 26.08
N LYS A 880 20.67 -10.23 26.04
CA LYS A 880 21.77 -9.42 26.56
C LYS A 880 21.44 -9.02 28.00
N CYS A 881 22.15 -9.62 28.95
CA CYS A 881 22.02 -9.34 30.38
C CYS A 881 23.07 -8.29 30.78
N LEU A 882 22.64 -7.12 31.25
CA LEU A 882 23.54 -6.10 31.80
C LEU A 882 23.75 -6.39 33.29
N HIS A 883 25.00 -6.46 33.74
CA HIS A 883 25.32 -6.72 35.14
C HIS A 883 24.96 -5.52 36.02
N ASN A 884 24.39 -5.76 37.21
CA ASN A 884 23.99 -4.71 38.18
C ASN A 884 22.99 -3.69 37.62
N SER A 885 22.18 -4.09 36.63
CA SER A 885 21.23 -3.22 35.93
C SER A 885 20.19 -2.55 36.84
N GLN A 886 19.92 -3.13 38.01
CA GLN A 886 19.03 -2.54 39.01
C GLN A 886 19.54 -1.21 39.58
N ASN A 887 20.86 -1.08 39.72
CA ASN A 887 21.49 0.15 40.23
C ASN A 887 21.67 1.22 39.13
N PHE A 888 21.51 0.83 37.86
CA PHE A 888 21.72 1.67 36.68
C PHE A 888 20.54 1.60 35.70
N LEU A 889 19.32 1.65 36.23
CA LEU A 889 18.08 1.49 35.45
C LEU A 889 17.92 2.56 34.35
N ASP A 890 18.34 3.80 34.61
CA ASP A 890 18.24 4.88 33.62
C ASP A 890 19.20 4.66 32.44
N GLU A 891 20.39 4.10 32.68
CA GLU A 891 21.33 3.71 31.62
C GLU A 891 20.76 2.57 30.76
N PHE A 892 20.15 1.56 31.40
CA PHE A 892 19.46 0.48 30.70
C PHE A 892 18.32 1.00 29.82
N ILE A 893 17.47 1.89 30.36
CA ILE A 893 16.35 2.48 29.62
C ILE A 893 16.86 3.32 28.44
N ASN A 894 17.93 4.09 28.63
CA ASN A 894 18.54 4.88 27.57
C ASN A 894 19.10 3.99 26.45
N GLU A 895 19.73 2.86 26.80
CA GLU A 895 20.17 1.86 25.81
C GLU A 895 18.99 1.28 25.03
N VAL A 896 17.89 0.93 25.70
CA VAL A 896 16.67 0.44 25.01
C VAL A 896 16.09 1.50 24.09
N LYS A 897 16.00 2.76 24.53
CA LYS A 897 15.48 3.90 23.75
C LYS A 897 16.37 4.24 22.54
N ALA A 898 17.65 3.86 22.54
CA ALA A 898 18.53 4.04 21.39
C ALA A 898 18.13 3.16 20.19
N TYR A 899 17.46 2.03 20.44
CA TYR A 899 16.98 1.17 19.35
C TYR A 899 15.79 1.80 18.62
N PRO A 900 15.73 1.69 17.29
CA PRO A 900 14.63 2.24 16.52
C PRO A 900 13.34 1.43 16.74
N ASN A 901 12.25 2.12 17.07
CA ASN A 901 10.89 1.54 17.20
C ASN A 901 10.30 1.06 15.86
N GLN A 902 10.92 1.42 14.73
CA GLN A 902 10.53 1.00 13.38
C GLN A 902 11.49 -0.06 12.85
N LYS A 903 11.01 -0.94 11.96
CA LYS A 903 11.84 -1.95 11.29
C LYS A 903 12.83 -1.30 10.33
N LEU A 904 13.97 -0.89 10.84
CA LEU A 904 15.07 -0.36 10.05
C LEU A 904 15.96 -1.50 9.57
N LYS A 905 16.07 -1.66 8.25
CA LYS A 905 17.12 -2.51 7.64
C LYS A 905 18.50 -2.03 8.13
N ASN A 906 19.39 -2.99 8.45
CA ASN A 906 20.80 -2.80 8.82
C ASN A 906 21.10 -2.30 10.25
N ILE A 907 20.09 -2.27 11.14
CA ILE A 907 20.27 -2.09 12.59
C ILE A 907 19.59 -3.27 13.29
N LEU A 908 20.27 -3.88 14.26
CA LEU A 908 19.76 -5.06 14.97
C LEU A 908 18.44 -4.73 15.68
N LYS A 909 17.49 -5.66 15.63
CA LYS A 909 16.16 -5.44 16.18
C LYS A 909 16.13 -5.78 17.68
N ILE A 910 15.40 -4.96 18.42
CA ILE A 910 14.95 -5.28 19.78
C ILE A 910 13.51 -5.78 19.74
N TYR A 911 13.24 -6.90 20.42
CA TYR A 911 11.91 -7.50 20.51
C TYR A 911 11.24 -7.22 21.85
N GLY A 912 12.03 -7.05 22.92
CA GLY A 912 11.44 -6.86 24.23
C GLY A 912 12.44 -6.71 25.36
N ILE A 913 11.87 -6.63 26.56
CA ILE A 913 12.57 -6.59 27.83
C ILE A 913 12.11 -7.79 28.67
N SER A 914 13.03 -8.38 29.41
CA SER A 914 12.77 -9.40 30.42
C SER A 914 13.56 -9.07 31.68
N GLN A 915 13.33 -9.80 32.77
CA GLN A 915 14.15 -9.76 33.97
C GLN A 915 14.52 -11.18 34.41
N ASN A 916 15.77 -11.39 34.79
CA ASN A 916 16.22 -12.67 35.33
C ASN A 916 15.48 -12.96 36.65
N SER A 917 14.93 -14.16 36.83
CA SER A 917 14.18 -14.51 38.04
C SER A 917 15.05 -14.50 39.31
N ASP A 918 16.33 -14.82 39.16
CA ASP A 918 17.26 -15.12 40.26
C ASP A 918 18.12 -13.90 40.58
N THR A 919 18.80 -13.32 39.58
CA THR A 919 19.67 -12.14 39.78
C THR A 919 18.90 -10.83 39.79
N LYS A 920 17.63 -10.84 39.35
CA LYS A 920 16.79 -9.66 39.14
C LYS A 920 17.35 -8.61 38.17
N ASP A 921 18.41 -8.95 37.42
CA ASP A 921 18.92 -8.10 36.35
C ASP A 921 17.95 -8.04 35.17
N TYR A 922 17.85 -6.85 34.58
CA TYR A 922 17.12 -6.62 33.34
C TYR A 922 17.88 -7.19 32.13
N ILE A 923 17.10 -7.70 31.18
CA ILE A 923 17.55 -8.42 30.00
C ILE A 923 16.94 -7.75 28.77
N MET A 924 17.77 -7.43 27.79
CA MET A 924 17.30 -7.02 26.46
C MET A 924 17.13 -8.26 25.58
N VAL A 925 15.98 -8.37 24.94
CA VAL A 925 15.66 -9.48 24.02
C VAL A 925 15.83 -8.98 22.59
N LEU A 926 16.88 -9.46 21.93
CA LEU A 926 17.34 -9.00 20.61
C LEU A 926 17.17 -10.10 19.54
N GLU A 927 17.15 -9.68 18.27
CA GLU A 927 17.23 -10.60 17.13
C GLU A 927 18.52 -11.41 17.18
N TYR A 928 18.40 -12.74 17.05
CA TYR A 928 19.56 -13.63 17.04
C TYR A 928 20.26 -13.58 15.67
N ALA A 929 21.55 -13.26 15.67
CA ALA A 929 22.37 -13.18 14.48
C ALA A 929 23.13 -14.50 14.24
N GLU A 930 22.65 -15.33 13.31
CA GLU A 930 23.20 -16.68 13.06
C GLU A 930 24.65 -16.65 12.55
N GLY A 931 25.00 -15.64 11.75
CA GLY A 931 26.35 -15.47 11.20
C GLY A 931 27.39 -14.95 12.21
N GLY A 932 26.97 -14.60 13.43
CA GLY A 932 27.85 -14.05 14.47
C GLY A 932 28.34 -12.64 14.16
N ASN A 933 29.41 -12.21 14.83
CA ASN A 933 30.06 -10.92 14.57
C ASN A 933 30.95 -10.97 13.32
N PHE A 934 31.33 -9.79 12.82
CA PHE A 934 32.07 -9.69 11.57
C PHE A 934 33.46 -10.33 11.63
N SER A 935 34.11 -10.32 12.80
CA SER A 935 35.39 -11.04 13.00
C SER A 935 35.23 -12.54 12.73
N ASN A 936 34.21 -13.17 13.36
CA ASN A 936 33.90 -14.59 13.15
C ASN A 936 33.48 -14.88 11.70
N TYR A 937 32.73 -13.96 11.09
CA TYR A 937 32.28 -14.10 9.72
C TYR A 937 33.45 -14.07 8.72
N LEU A 938 34.40 -13.14 8.89
CA LEU A 938 35.60 -13.07 8.06
C LEU A 938 36.45 -14.33 8.20
N ASN A 939 36.72 -14.79 9.43
CA ASN A 939 37.51 -16.00 9.66
C ASN A 939 36.92 -17.24 8.95
N LYS A 940 35.59 -17.35 8.86
CA LYS A 940 34.93 -18.48 8.20
C LYS A 940 34.87 -18.35 6.67
N ASN A 941 34.74 -17.13 6.14
CA ASN A 941 34.39 -16.90 4.73
C ASN A 941 35.49 -16.19 3.93
N TYR A 942 36.68 -15.99 4.50
CA TYR A 942 37.75 -15.21 3.89
C TYR A 942 38.11 -15.70 2.47
N GLU A 943 38.13 -17.03 2.27
CA GLU A 943 38.52 -17.63 0.99
C GLU A 943 37.55 -17.31 -0.15
N ASN A 944 36.28 -17.05 0.18
CA ASN A 944 35.21 -16.73 -0.77
C ASN A 944 34.89 -15.22 -0.83
N PHE A 945 35.73 -14.38 -0.23
CA PHE A 945 35.47 -12.95 -0.10
C PHE A 945 35.98 -12.16 -1.31
N ASP A 946 35.06 -11.64 -2.12
CA ASP A 946 35.36 -10.76 -3.25
C ASP A 946 34.95 -9.30 -2.99
N TRP A 947 35.37 -8.40 -3.88
CA TRP A 947 35.02 -6.98 -3.78
C TRP A 947 33.52 -6.71 -3.84
N PHE A 948 32.76 -7.48 -4.62
CA PHE A 948 31.31 -7.29 -4.74
C PHE A 948 30.61 -7.52 -3.40
N ASN A 949 30.92 -8.63 -2.73
CA ASN A 949 30.37 -8.95 -1.42
C ASN A 949 30.89 -8.03 -0.32
N GLY A 950 32.16 -7.62 -0.38
CA GLY A 950 32.72 -6.62 0.54
C GLY A 950 32.03 -5.26 0.45
N LEU A 951 31.78 -4.77 -0.78
CA LEU A 951 31.03 -3.53 -1.00
C LEU A 951 29.56 -3.66 -0.58
N LYS A 952 28.95 -4.83 -0.75
CA LYS A 952 27.60 -5.11 -0.23
C LYS A 952 27.54 -4.98 1.28
N ILE A 953 28.54 -5.54 2.00
CA ILE A 953 28.65 -5.41 3.45
C ILE A 953 28.81 -3.94 3.85
N LEU A 954 29.73 -3.20 3.21
CA LEU A 954 29.91 -1.77 3.48
C LEU A 954 28.65 -0.96 3.24
N ALA A 955 27.94 -1.24 2.13
CA ALA A 955 26.67 -0.60 1.81
C ALA A 955 25.60 -0.86 2.89
N ASN A 956 25.61 -2.05 3.49
CA ASN A 956 24.72 -2.40 4.60
C ASN A 956 25.10 -1.61 5.87
N ILE A 957 26.38 -1.62 6.22
CA ILE A 957 26.92 -0.93 7.40
C ILE A 957 26.68 0.59 7.32
N ILE A 958 27.08 1.25 6.23
CA ILE A 958 26.93 2.71 6.10
C ILE A 958 25.47 3.14 6.04
N LYS A 959 24.59 2.32 5.48
CA LYS A 959 23.15 2.56 5.47
C LYS A 959 22.55 2.50 6.88
N GLY A 960 23.05 1.61 7.73
CA GLY A 960 22.72 1.60 9.16
C GLY A 960 23.22 2.87 9.85
N LEU A 961 24.51 3.19 9.68
CA LEU A 961 25.15 4.32 10.35
C LEU A 961 24.53 5.66 9.95
N SER A 962 24.21 5.85 8.67
CA SER A 962 23.55 7.04 8.17
C SER A 962 22.19 7.29 8.82
N LYS A 963 21.43 6.23 9.17
CA LYS A 963 20.17 6.36 9.90
C LYS A 963 20.38 6.74 11.37
N ILE A 964 21.46 6.28 11.98
CA ILE A 964 21.83 6.68 13.35
C ILE A 964 22.19 8.17 13.34
N HIS A 965 23.03 8.62 12.41
CA HIS A 965 23.45 10.01 12.28
C HIS A 965 22.28 10.96 11.95
N GLN A 966 21.33 10.54 11.11
CA GLN A 966 20.11 11.32 10.81
C GLN A 966 19.25 11.64 12.05
N LYS A 967 19.38 10.84 13.12
CA LYS A 967 18.73 11.09 14.41
C LYS A 967 19.56 11.93 15.37
N GLN A 968 20.66 12.52 14.91
CA GLN A 968 21.63 13.25 15.72
C GLN A 968 22.23 12.40 16.86
N ILE A 969 22.44 11.11 16.59
CA ILE A 969 23.06 10.14 17.49
C ILE A 969 24.45 9.77 16.95
N VAL A 970 25.42 9.64 17.85
CA VAL A 970 26.77 9.10 17.58
C VAL A 970 26.87 7.72 18.23
N HIS A 971 27.41 6.73 17.50
CA HIS A 971 27.55 5.36 17.99
C HIS A 971 28.64 5.21 19.06
N CYS A 972 29.74 5.97 18.95
CA CYS A 972 30.85 6.08 19.91
C CYS A 972 31.73 4.83 20.10
N ASN A 973 31.27 3.64 19.73
CA ASN A 973 32.00 2.37 19.83
C ASN A 973 31.84 1.52 18.57
N PHE A 974 32.14 2.13 17.42
CA PHE A 974 31.90 1.53 16.11
C PHE A 974 33.11 0.68 15.67
N HIS A 975 32.96 -0.65 15.64
CA HIS A 975 34.03 -1.56 15.21
C HIS A 975 33.43 -2.89 14.72
N ILE A 976 34.25 -3.76 14.11
CA ILE A 976 33.77 -5.02 13.51
C ILE A 976 33.13 -5.99 14.52
N GLY A 977 33.45 -5.88 15.81
CA GLY A 977 32.85 -6.70 16.87
C GLY A 977 31.37 -6.36 17.11
N ASN A 978 30.97 -5.13 16.78
CA ASN A 978 29.60 -4.62 16.90
C ASN A 978 28.83 -4.67 15.57
N ILE A 979 29.40 -5.29 14.53
CA ILE A 979 28.71 -5.61 13.29
C ILE A 979 28.35 -7.10 13.29
N LEU A 980 27.06 -7.42 13.23
CA LEU A 980 26.55 -8.78 13.25
C LEU A 980 25.92 -9.19 11.91
N PHE A 981 25.92 -10.49 11.63
CA PHE A 981 25.34 -11.07 10.42
C PHE A 981 24.10 -11.90 10.77
N ILE A 982 22.94 -11.49 10.27
CA ILE A 982 21.66 -12.19 10.57
C ILE A 982 21.62 -13.59 9.95
N ASN A 983 22.30 -13.78 8.82
CA ASN A 983 22.47 -15.04 8.11
C ASN A 983 23.81 -15.03 7.34
N GLU A 984 24.13 -16.14 6.68
CA GLU A 984 25.40 -16.31 5.96
C GLU A 984 25.49 -15.50 4.65
N LYS A 985 24.40 -14.86 4.18
CA LYS A 985 24.29 -14.18 2.87
C LYS A 985 24.71 -12.70 2.86
N TYR A 986 25.79 -12.35 3.57
CA TYR A 986 26.38 -10.99 3.61
C TYR A 986 25.45 -9.87 4.14
N ASN A 987 24.49 -10.22 5.00
CA ASN A 987 23.53 -9.27 5.56
C ASN A 987 24.04 -8.70 6.89
N ALA A 988 24.78 -7.60 6.82
CA ALA A 988 25.41 -6.94 7.97
C ALA A 988 24.46 -5.94 8.67
N TYR A 989 24.48 -5.97 10.00
CA TYR A 989 23.64 -5.18 10.90
C TYR A 989 24.49 -4.58 12.01
N ILE A 990 24.27 -3.29 12.30
CA ILE A 990 24.89 -2.62 13.44
C ILE A 990 24.19 -3.09 14.73
N SER A 991 24.97 -3.38 15.76
CA SER A 991 24.52 -3.78 17.09
C SER A 991 25.22 -2.96 18.18
N ASP A 992 24.82 -3.17 19.44
CA ASP A 992 25.45 -2.58 20.63
C ASP A 992 25.38 -1.04 20.67
N LEU A 993 24.16 -0.53 20.75
CA LEU A 993 23.86 0.91 20.84
C LEU A 993 24.00 1.47 22.27
N GLY A 994 24.51 0.70 23.24
CA GLY A 994 24.56 1.09 24.66
C GLY A 994 25.50 2.27 24.99
N LEU A 995 26.46 2.58 24.11
CA LEU A 995 27.33 3.75 24.22
C LEU A 995 26.91 4.90 23.30
N CYS A 996 25.76 4.78 22.63
CA CYS A 996 25.26 5.82 21.75
C CYS A 996 24.90 7.07 22.56
N LYS A 997 25.33 8.24 22.10
CA LYS A 997 25.03 9.53 22.75
C LYS A 997 24.40 10.50 21.75
N LYS A 998 23.47 11.32 22.23
CA LYS A 998 23.03 12.51 21.50
C LYS A 998 24.14 13.54 21.51
N ILE A 999 24.22 14.35 20.45
CA ILE A 999 25.27 15.37 20.29
C ILE A 999 25.29 16.36 21.46
N ASP A 1000 24.12 16.70 22.03
CA ASP A 1000 23.98 17.70 23.09
C ASP A 1000 24.29 17.16 24.51
N ASP A 1001 24.37 15.83 24.70
CA ASP A 1001 24.56 15.18 26.01
C ASP A 1001 26.03 14.82 26.32
N ILE A 1002 26.99 15.32 25.53
CA ILE A 1002 28.40 14.89 25.61
C ILE A 1002 29.17 15.68 26.67
N SER A 1003 29.00 15.32 27.95
CA SER A 1003 29.91 15.77 29.02
C SER A 1003 31.23 14.97 28.99
N LYS A 1004 32.35 15.61 29.37
CA LYS A 1004 33.69 15.00 29.41
C LYS A 1004 33.77 13.92 30.51
N THR A 1005 33.61 12.66 30.13
CA THR A 1005 33.87 11.47 30.97
C THR A 1005 34.36 10.28 30.13
N ASN A 1006 35.12 9.39 30.78
CA ASN A 1006 35.63 8.07 30.35
C ASN A 1006 35.46 7.68 28.86
N ILE A 1007 36.58 7.61 28.15
CA ILE A 1007 36.70 7.14 26.76
C ILE A 1007 36.74 5.61 26.77
N TYR A 1008 35.68 5.00 26.25
CA TYR A 1008 35.59 3.56 25.99
C TYR A 1008 35.70 3.28 24.50
N GLY A 1009 36.37 2.20 24.12
CA GLY A 1009 36.42 1.76 22.74
C GLY A 1009 37.53 0.75 22.46
N VAL A 1010 37.70 0.44 21.18
CA VAL A 1010 38.85 -0.33 20.67
C VAL A 1010 39.85 0.64 20.07
N MET A 1011 41.01 0.82 20.71
CA MET A 1011 41.96 1.92 20.43
C MET A 1011 42.22 2.21 18.93
N PRO A 1012 42.53 1.23 18.07
CA PRO A 1012 42.66 1.45 16.63
C PRO A 1012 41.48 2.11 15.91
N TYR A 1013 40.25 1.95 16.42
CA TYR A 1013 39.03 2.50 15.84
C TYR A 1013 38.68 3.87 16.44
N VAL A 1014 39.32 4.28 17.53
CA VAL A 1014 39.03 5.56 18.19
C VAL A 1014 39.75 6.69 17.47
N ALA A 1015 38.98 7.70 17.04
CA ALA A 1015 39.49 8.82 16.28
C ALA A 1015 40.49 9.68 17.09
N PRO A 1016 41.49 10.32 16.44
CA PRO A 1016 42.58 11.02 17.13
C PRO A 1016 42.09 12.18 18.01
N GLU A 1017 41.04 12.89 17.60
CA GLU A 1017 40.44 13.97 18.40
C GLU A 1017 39.82 13.46 19.71
N ILE A 1018 39.28 12.23 19.69
CA ILE A 1018 38.68 11.60 20.87
C ILE A 1018 39.77 11.13 21.83
N LEU A 1019 40.86 10.54 21.32
CA LEU A 1019 42.04 10.21 22.13
C LEU A 1019 42.66 11.45 22.78
N LYS A 1020 42.55 12.63 22.14
CA LYS A 1020 42.94 13.95 22.69
C LYS A 1020 41.92 14.53 23.68
N GLY A 1021 40.86 13.80 24.02
CA GLY A 1021 39.85 14.22 25.00
C GLY A 1021 38.80 15.21 24.48
N LYS A 1022 38.65 15.36 23.16
CA LYS A 1022 37.51 16.10 22.59
C LYS A 1022 36.22 15.27 22.66
N PRO A 1023 35.04 15.91 22.70
CA PRO A 1023 33.75 15.24 22.63
C PRO A 1023 33.59 14.35 21.39
N TYR A 1024 32.81 13.27 21.53
CA TYR A 1024 32.44 12.42 20.40
C TYR A 1024 31.66 13.20 19.34
N THR A 1025 31.95 12.93 18.07
CA THR A 1025 31.25 13.53 16.94
C THR A 1025 30.89 12.46 15.93
N GLN A 1026 29.94 12.74 15.04
CA GLN A 1026 29.64 11.84 13.92
C GLN A 1026 30.87 11.57 13.04
N ALA A 1027 31.80 12.53 12.93
CA ALA A 1027 33.05 12.36 12.19
C ALA A 1027 33.99 11.32 12.84
N ALA A 1028 33.87 11.06 14.15
CA ALA A 1028 34.61 10.00 14.82
C ALA A 1028 34.11 8.59 14.43
N ASP A 1029 32.80 8.42 14.23
CA ASP A 1029 32.24 7.18 13.69
C ASP A 1029 32.69 6.96 12.22
N ILE A 1030 32.89 8.04 11.45
CA ILE A 1030 33.43 7.96 10.09
C ILE A 1030 34.88 7.49 10.07
N TYR A 1031 35.71 7.95 11.00
CA TYR A 1031 37.07 7.43 11.17
C TYR A 1031 37.05 5.92 11.44
N SER A 1032 36.16 5.50 12.35
CA SER A 1032 35.93 4.09 12.68
C SER A 1032 35.48 3.27 11.46
N PHE A 1033 34.58 3.82 10.63
CA PHE A 1033 34.15 3.20 9.38
C PHE A 1033 35.32 3.03 8.39
N GLY A 1034 36.25 3.99 8.33
CA GLY A 1034 37.49 3.87 7.56
C GLY A 1034 38.35 2.68 8.00
N MET A 1035 38.41 2.37 9.30
CA MET A 1035 39.10 1.17 9.81
C MET A 1035 38.40 -0.13 9.41
N ILE A 1036 37.06 -0.14 9.37
CA ILE A 1036 36.29 -1.29 8.84
C ILE A 1036 36.55 -1.47 7.34
N MET A 1037 36.62 -0.39 6.57
CA MET A 1037 36.98 -0.43 5.15
C MET A 1037 38.38 -1.02 4.93
N TYR A 1038 39.34 -0.70 5.80
CA TYR A 1038 40.68 -1.29 5.76
C TYR A 1038 40.65 -2.81 5.93
N ILE A 1039 39.91 -3.31 6.92
CA ILE A 1039 39.78 -4.76 7.17
C ILE A 1039 39.16 -5.48 5.97
N ILE A 1040 38.13 -4.90 5.35
CA ILE A 1040 37.54 -5.47 4.13
C ILE A 1040 38.55 -5.51 2.97
N ALA A 1041 39.46 -4.56 2.94
CA ALA A 1041 40.47 -4.48 1.90
C ALA A 1041 41.69 -5.38 2.16
N THR A 1042 42.07 -5.63 3.42
CA THR A 1042 43.33 -6.34 3.74
C THR A 1042 43.11 -7.68 4.41
N GLY A 1043 41.94 -7.92 4.99
CA GLY A 1043 41.70 -9.02 5.92
C GLY A 1043 42.43 -8.89 7.26
N LYS A 1044 43.19 -7.81 7.48
CA LYS A 1044 44.03 -7.60 8.67
C LYS A 1044 43.38 -6.62 9.64
N GLN A 1045 43.53 -6.88 10.94
CA GLN A 1045 43.18 -5.89 11.94
C GLN A 1045 44.14 -4.69 11.88
N PRO A 1046 43.66 -3.46 12.12
CA PRO A 1046 44.51 -2.27 12.17
C PRO A 1046 45.47 -2.35 13.36
N PHE A 1047 46.77 -2.10 13.10
CA PHE A 1047 47.85 -2.11 14.09
C PHE A 1047 48.05 -3.47 14.81
N ALA A 1048 47.77 -4.59 14.14
CA ALA A 1048 47.88 -5.93 14.73
C ALA A 1048 49.29 -6.31 15.19
N ASP A 1049 50.31 -5.67 14.64
CA ASP A 1049 51.73 -5.84 14.91
C ASP A 1049 52.24 -5.02 16.11
N GLN A 1050 51.40 -4.17 16.72
CA GLN A 1050 51.80 -3.23 17.77
C GLN A 1050 51.04 -3.46 19.08
N ALA A 1051 51.65 -3.08 20.21
CA ALA A 1051 50.95 -3.01 21.49
C ALA A 1051 49.86 -1.92 21.45
N HIS A 1052 48.67 -2.22 21.98
CA HIS A 1052 47.63 -1.20 22.15
C HIS A 1052 47.86 -0.43 23.45
N ASP A 1053 48.89 0.40 23.49
CA ASP A 1053 49.33 1.15 24.67
C ASP A 1053 49.34 2.67 24.41
N GLU A 1054 49.98 3.43 25.31
CA GLU A 1054 50.09 4.88 25.18
C GLU A 1054 50.90 5.31 23.94
N ILE A 1055 51.89 4.52 23.52
CA ILE A 1055 52.75 4.83 22.36
C ILE A 1055 51.91 4.77 21.08
N LEU A 1056 51.06 3.74 20.92
CA LEU A 1056 50.16 3.66 19.78
C LEU A 1056 49.14 4.82 19.79
N ALA A 1057 48.59 5.18 20.95
CA ALA A 1057 47.65 6.29 21.07
C ALA A 1057 48.27 7.63 20.61
N ILE A 1058 49.52 7.90 21.03
CA ILE A 1058 50.29 9.08 20.60
C ILE A 1058 50.56 9.03 19.09
N SER A 1059 51.00 7.87 18.57
CA SER A 1059 51.27 7.68 17.14
C SER A 1059 50.04 7.96 16.28
N ILE A 1060 48.87 7.47 16.67
CA ILE A 1060 47.60 7.73 15.98
C ILE A 1060 47.26 9.23 15.99
N CYS A 1061 47.45 9.88 17.14
CA CYS A 1061 47.23 11.32 17.32
C CYS A 1061 48.15 12.20 16.47
N ASN A 1062 49.34 11.70 16.14
CA ASN A 1062 50.34 12.33 15.28
C ASN A 1062 50.17 12.00 13.79
N GLY A 1063 49.13 11.24 13.43
CA GLY A 1063 48.79 10.97 12.03
C GLY A 1063 49.18 9.59 11.52
N THR A 1064 49.72 8.71 12.35
CA THR A 1064 50.03 7.32 11.95
C THR A 1064 48.77 6.57 11.56
N ARG A 1065 48.81 5.81 10.46
CA ARG A 1065 47.70 5.01 9.92
C ARG A 1065 48.20 3.63 9.49
N PRO A 1066 47.32 2.62 9.38
CA PRO A 1066 47.70 1.31 8.87
C PRO A 1066 48.26 1.37 7.44
N GLU A 1067 49.23 0.51 7.14
CA GLU A 1067 49.89 0.44 5.82
C GLU A 1067 48.91 0.01 4.71
N ILE A 1068 48.88 0.76 3.61
CA ILE A 1068 48.05 0.50 2.44
C ILE A 1068 48.93 -0.03 1.30
N ASN A 1069 48.63 -1.23 0.80
CA ASN A 1069 49.27 -1.78 -0.38
C ASN A 1069 48.40 -1.52 -1.63
N GLU A 1070 48.87 -0.64 -2.52
CA GLU A 1070 48.15 -0.23 -3.74
C GLU A 1070 47.97 -1.36 -4.77
N LYS A 1071 48.71 -2.47 -4.66
CA LYS A 1071 48.55 -3.64 -5.54
C LYS A 1071 47.29 -4.44 -5.22
N ILE A 1072 46.83 -4.43 -3.97
CA ILE A 1072 45.67 -5.21 -3.51
C ILE A 1072 44.41 -4.36 -3.29
N ILE A 1073 44.50 -3.03 -3.38
CA ILE A 1073 43.37 -2.11 -3.11
C ILE A 1073 43.19 -1.10 -4.27
N PRO A 1074 41.97 -0.93 -4.83
CA PRO A 1074 41.68 0.05 -5.86
C PRO A 1074 41.98 1.48 -5.42
N LYS A 1075 42.53 2.31 -6.33
CA LYS A 1075 42.88 3.71 -6.04
C LYS A 1075 41.68 4.52 -5.56
N CYS A 1076 40.52 4.38 -6.21
CA CYS A 1076 39.28 5.03 -5.79
C CYS A 1076 38.88 4.67 -4.35
N TYR A 1077 39.09 3.41 -3.94
CA TYR A 1077 38.82 2.93 -2.58
C TYR A 1077 39.83 3.49 -1.57
N ILE A 1078 41.13 3.50 -1.91
CA ILE A 1078 42.20 4.11 -1.09
C ILE A 1078 41.90 5.58 -0.81
N ASN A 1079 41.49 6.34 -1.83
CA ASN A 1079 41.16 7.75 -1.68
C ASN A 1079 40.02 7.96 -0.67
N LEU A 1080 39.00 7.10 -0.69
CA LEU A 1080 37.89 7.16 0.27
C LEU A 1080 38.35 6.81 1.70
N ILE A 1081 39.16 5.76 1.88
CA ILE A 1081 39.73 5.42 3.21
C ILE A 1081 40.52 6.61 3.77
N LYS A 1082 41.43 7.19 2.96
CA LYS A 1082 42.27 8.33 3.39
C LYS A 1082 41.43 9.54 3.77
N LYS A 1083 40.33 9.81 3.05
CA LYS A 1083 39.36 10.86 3.42
C LYS A 1083 38.69 10.58 4.78
N CYS A 1084 38.29 9.32 5.04
CA CYS A 1084 37.72 8.94 6.34
C CYS A 1084 38.72 9.06 7.50
N TRP A 1085 40.02 8.89 7.22
CA TRP A 1085 41.10 8.94 8.19
C TRP A 1085 41.74 10.31 8.40
N ASN A 1086 41.17 11.37 7.81
CA ASN A 1086 41.73 12.71 7.93
C ASN A 1086 41.88 13.12 9.41
N THR A 1087 43.03 13.68 9.76
CA THR A 1087 43.31 14.12 11.15
C THR A 1087 42.36 15.24 11.58
N ASN A 1088 41.95 16.11 10.66
CA ASN A 1088 40.89 17.09 10.91
C ASN A 1088 39.52 16.41 10.70
N PRO A 1089 38.65 16.31 11.74
CA PRO A 1089 37.31 15.74 11.60
C PRO A 1089 36.42 16.44 10.57
N ASP A 1090 36.58 17.76 10.37
CA ASP A 1090 35.74 18.54 9.44
C ASP A 1090 36.02 18.21 7.97
N ASN A 1091 37.19 17.65 7.68
CA ASN A 1091 37.58 17.21 6.35
C ASN A 1091 37.13 15.78 6.03
N ARG A 1092 36.49 15.08 6.99
CA ARG A 1092 35.97 13.74 6.76
C ARG A 1092 34.60 13.82 6.09
N PRO A 1093 34.30 12.94 5.12
CA PRO A 1093 32.99 12.93 4.49
C PRO A 1093 31.90 12.54 5.47
N ASN A 1094 30.69 13.03 5.29
CA ASN A 1094 29.56 12.62 6.12
C ASN A 1094 29.02 11.24 5.70
N SER A 1095 28.16 10.64 6.53
CA SER A 1095 27.63 9.29 6.29
C SER A 1095 26.81 9.15 5.00
N ILE A 1096 26.19 10.24 4.51
CA ILE A 1096 25.39 10.25 3.28
C ILE A 1096 26.32 10.23 2.06
N GLU A 1097 27.37 11.05 2.05
CA GLU A 1097 28.38 11.09 1.00
C GLU A 1097 29.09 9.73 0.84
N ILE A 1098 29.45 9.09 1.95
CA ILE A 1098 30.06 7.75 1.91
C ILE A 1098 29.07 6.73 1.38
N LYS A 1099 27.80 6.79 1.81
CA LYS A 1099 26.76 5.88 1.32
C LYS A 1099 26.60 5.98 -0.19
N ASP A 1100 26.60 7.19 -0.75
CA ASP A 1100 26.48 7.40 -2.18
C ASP A 1100 27.73 6.94 -2.93
N THR A 1101 28.92 7.17 -2.36
CA THR A 1101 30.20 6.70 -2.93
C THR A 1101 30.30 5.17 -2.94
N ILE A 1102 29.96 4.51 -1.82
CA ILE A 1102 29.96 3.03 -1.74
C ILE A 1102 28.90 2.44 -2.67
N LYS A 1103 27.72 3.08 -2.80
CA LYS A 1103 26.69 2.67 -3.75
C LYS A 1103 27.17 2.79 -5.20
N LEU A 1104 27.92 3.83 -5.53
CA LEU A 1104 28.57 3.99 -6.83
C LEU A 1104 29.53 2.83 -7.11
N PHE A 1105 30.40 2.48 -6.15
CA PHE A 1105 31.32 1.34 -6.28
C PHE A 1105 30.56 0.02 -6.46
N TYR A 1106 29.54 -0.23 -5.63
CA TYR A 1106 28.72 -1.43 -5.68
C TYR A 1106 28.01 -1.58 -7.04
N ASN A 1107 27.35 -0.53 -7.51
CA ASN A 1107 26.65 -0.53 -8.80
C ASN A 1107 27.60 -0.71 -10.00
N SER A 1108 28.87 -0.29 -9.86
CA SER A 1108 29.88 -0.50 -10.91
C SER A 1108 30.19 -1.98 -11.11
N LEU A 1109 30.10 -2.78 -10.04
CA LEU A 1109 30.32 -4.24 -10.08
C LEU A 1109 29.04 -5.07 -10.29
N ASP A 1110 27.86 -4.47 -10.21
CA ASP A 1110 26.58 -5.15 -10.42
C ASP A 1110 26.31 -5.37 -11.92
N GLN A 1111 26.18 -6.64 -12.32
CA GLN A 1111 25.94 -7.03 -13.70
C GLN A 1111 24.52 -6.70 -14.19
N ASN A 1112 23.55 -6.55 -13.27
CA ASN A 1112 22.15 -6.25 -13.60
C ASN A 1112 21.87 -4.74 -13.69
N PHE A 1113 22.89 -3.89 -13.59
CA PHE A 1113 22.73 -2.45 -13.60
C PHE A 1113 22.72 -1.89 -15.04
N GLU A 1114 21.51 -1.61 -15.57
CA GLU A 1114 21.25 -1.31 -17.00
C GLU A 1114 21.73 0.06 -17.52
N LYS A 1115 22.39 0.91 -16.71
CA LYS A 1115 22.85 2.25 -17.14
C LYS A 1115 24.22 2.63 -16.58
N LYS A 1116 25.30 2.14 -17.20
CA LYS A 1116 26.69 2.50 -16.84
C LYS A 1116 27.20 3.69 -17.66
N GLU A 1117 27.39 4.84 -17.01
CA GLU A 1117 28.19 5.96 -17.53
C GLU A 1117 29.69 5.61 -17.51
N GLN A 1118 30.55 6.33 -18.25
CA GLN A 1118 32.00 6.03 -18.35
C GLN A 1118 32.68 5.82 -16.98
N LYS A 1119 32.36 6.67 -15.99
CA LYS A 1119 32.90 6.58 -14.63
C LYS A 1119 32.68 5.21 -13.95
N TYR A 1120 31.63 4.47 -14.31
CA TYR A 1120 31.38 3.14 -13.73
C TYR A 1120 32.37 2.11 -14.29
N TYR A 1121 32.73 2.21 -15.57
CA TYR A 1121 33.73 1.33 -16.19
C TYR A 1121 35.13 1.59 -15.61
N ASP A 1122 35.51 2.86 -15.43
CA ASP A 1122 36.81 3.22 -14.86
C ASP A 1122 36.97 2.72 -13.41
N ILE A 1123 35.87 2.69 -12.65
CA ILE A 1123 35.83 2.11 -11.31
C ILE A 1123 35.89 0.58 -11.39
N GLU A 1124 35.05 -0.03 -12.22
CA GLU A 1124 35.00 -1.48 -12.43
C GLU A 1124 36.37 -2.06 -12.80
N GLU A 1125 37.12 -1.39 -13.69
CA GLU A 1125 38.47 -1.80 -14.09
C GLU A 1125 39.46 -1.83 -12.91
N GLN A 1126 39.45 -0.81 -12.05
CA GLN A 1126 40.33 -0.78 -10.86
C GLN A 1126 40.02 -1.91 -9.89
N PHE A 1127 38.74 -2.23 -9.70
CA PHE A 1127 38.30 -3.33 -8.85
C PHE A 1127 38.64 -4.70 -9.46
N LYS A 1128 38.45 -4.90 -10.76
CA LYS A 1128 38.83 -6.13 -11.47
C LYS A 1128 40.33 -6.40 -11.38
N LYS A 1129 41.17 -5.40 -11.70
CA LYS A 1129 42.63 -5.52 -11.66
C LYS A 1129 43.15 -5.97 -10.29
N THR A 1130 42.63 -5.38 -9.22
CA THR A 1130 43.05 -5.75 -7.85
C THR A 1130 42.46 -7.08 -7.40
N GLN A 1131 41.26 -7.45 -7.85
CA GLN A 1131 40.68 -8.77 -7.60
C GLN A 1131 41.52 -9.89 -8.23
N GLU A 1132 41.99 -9.71 -9.46
CA GLU A 1132 42.87 -10.65 -10.15
C GLU A 1132 44.20 -10.81 -9.42
N TYR A 1133 44.82 -9.69 -9.01
CA TYR A 1133 46.05 -9.74 -8.21
C TYR A 1133 45.86 -10.51 -6.89
N ARG A 1134 44.73 -10.30 -6.20
CA ARG A 1134 44.38 -11.05 -4.97
C ARG A 1134 44.25 -12.55 -5.21
N LYS A 1135 43.60 -12.94 -6.30
CA LYS A 1135 43.43 -14.36 -6.68
C LYS A 1135 44.79 -14.99 -7.00
N ALA A 1136 45.64 -14.32 -7.78
CA ALA A 1136 46.96 -14.82 -8.15
C ALA A 1136 47.92 -14.93 -6.96
N ASN A 1137 47.80 -14.06 -5.95
CA ASN A 1137 48.69 -14.00 -4.79
C ASN A 1137 48.01 -14.43 -3.48
N PHE A 1138 46.96 -15.25 -3.56
CA PHE A 1138 46.13 -15.61 -2.41
C PHE A 1138 46.93 -16.21 -1.25
N LEU A 1139 47.82 -17.17 -1.52
CA LEU A 1139 48.66 -17.82 -0.49
C LEU A 1139 49.61 -16.83 0.19
N LEU A 1140 50.21 -15.91 -0.57
CA LEU A 1140 51.09 -14.86 -0.03
C LEU A 1140 50.31 -13.89 0.88
N ILE A 1141 49.11 -13.49 0.45
CA ILE A 1141 48.23 -12.59 1.21
C ILE A 1141 47.72 -13.28 2.49
N LYS A 1142 47.33 -14.55 2.39
CA LYS A 1142 46.89 -15.38 3.53
C LYS A 1142 48.00 -15.59 4.55
N ASN A 1143 49.23 -15.91 4.11
CA ASN A 1143 50.38 -16.06 5.02
C ASN A 1143 50.75 -14.74 5.70
N ASN A 1144 50.67 -13.62 4.97
CA ASN A 1144 50.87 -12.28 5.54
C ASN A 1144 49.74 -11.83 6.49
N GLN A 1145 48.60 -12.51 6.53
CA GLN A 1145 47.53 -12.27 7.53
C GLN A 1145 47.74 -13.07 8.81
N ILE A 1146 48.47 -14.18 8.73
CA ILE A 1146 48.80 -15.06 9.86
C ILE A 1146 49.97 -14.47 10.68
N THR A 1147 50.45 -13.26 10.38
CA THR A 1147 51.46 -12.57 11.21
C THR A 1147 51.01 -12.54 12.67
N ILE A 1148 51.96 -12.82 13.57
CA ILE A 1148 51.77 -12.88 15.01
C ILE A 1148 51.15 -11.55 15.46
N THR A 1149 49.88 -11.61 15.88
CA THR A 1149 49.24 -10.48 16.54
C THR A 1149 50.02 -10.19 17.80
N HIS A 1150 50.45 -8.95 18.00
CA HIS A 1150 51.18 -8.57 19.20
C HIS A 1150 50.37 -8.99 20.44
N PRO A 1151 50.96 -9.66 21.44
CA PRO A 1151 50.21 -10.22 22.58
C PRO A 1151 49.45 -9.17 23.40
N GLN A 1152 49.86 -7.89 23.30
CA GLN A 1152 49.18 -6.76 23.92
C GLN A 1152 48.21 -6.00 22.99
N ALA A 1153 47.95 -6.50 21.77
CA ALA A 1153 46.94 -5.96 20.88
C ALA A 1153 45.55 -6.48 21.31
N ILE A 1154 44.68 -5.56 21.74
CA ILE A 1154 43.36 -5.86 22.30
C ILE A 1154 42.26 -5.25 21.42
N TYR A 1155 41.44 -6.12 20.83
CA TYR A 1155 40.34 -5.76 19.92
C TYR A 1155 38.94 -5.84 20.56
N SER A 1156 38.88 -5.97 21.88
CA SER A 1156 37.66 -5.82 22.68
C SER A 1156 37.58 -4.43 23.30
N SER A 1157 36.38 -3.85 23.34
CA SER A 1157 36.17 -2.52 23.91
C SER A 1157 36.56 -2.48 25.40
N ARG A 1158 37.32 -1.45 25.80
CA ARG A 1158 37.80 -1.23 27.18
C ARG A 1158 37.95 0.26 27.49
N LEU A 1159 38.14 0.60 28.76
CA LEU A 1159 38.46 1.97 29.18
C LEU A 1159 39.85 2.36 28.66
N LEU A 1160 39.95 3.47 27.92
CA LEU A 1160 41.20 3.94 27.32
C LEU A 1160 41.89 5.06 28.10
N ASN A 1161 41.20 5.69 29.06
CA ASN A 1161 41.74 6.78 29.89
C ASN A 1161 43.15 6.53 30.48
N PRO A 1162 43.50 5.32 30.97
CA PRO A 1162 44.84 5.06 31.49
C PRO A 1162 45.96 5.27 30.47
N PHE A 1163 45.69 5.02 29.18
CA PHE A 1163 46.67 5.07 28.09
C PHE A 1163 46.79 6.45 27.42
N ILE A 1164 45.97 7.42 27.81
CA ILE A 1164 45.94 8.76 27.22
C ILE A 1164 46.19 9.86 28.27
N LYS A 1165 46.60 9.46 29.49
CA LYS A 1165 46.76 10.38 30.61
C LYS A 1165 47.83 11.45 30.37
N ASN A 1166 48.91 11.13 29.64
CA ASN A 1166 49.95 12.11 29.32
C ASN A 1166 49.57 12.97 28.10
N LEU A 1167 48.80 12.43 27.14
CA LEU A 1167 48.22 13.19 26.03
C LEU A 1167 47.30 14.33 26.49
N LEU A 1168 46.55 14.11 27.58
CA LEU A 1168 45.64 15.11 28.15
C LEU A 1168 46.35 16.20 28.95
N LYS A 1169 47.62 16.00 29.35
CA LYS A 1169 48.41 16.96 30.12
C LYS A 1169 49.17 17.97 29.26
N ASN A 1170 49.54 17.62 28.02
CA ASN A 1170 50.44 18.42 27.18
C ASN A 1170 49.71 19.36 26.19
N ASN A 1171 48.80 20.21 26.68
CA ASN A 1171 48.18 21.28 25.88
C ASN A 1171 48.96 22.61 25.97
N TYR A 1172 50.25 22.61 25.64
CA TYR A 1172 50.96 23.83 25.23
C TYR A 1172 51.63 23.61 23.87
N ASN A 1173 51.44 24.59 22.98
CA ASN A 1173 51.95 24.64 21.62
C ASN A 1173 53.39 24.12 21.51
N ILE A 1174 53.60 23.07 20.72
CA ILE A 1174 54.91 22.77 20.15
C ILE A 1174 54.85 23.19 18.69
N ASN A 1175 55.25 24.44 18.43
CA ASN A 1175 55.77 24.82 17.14
C ASN A 1175 57.12 24.13 16.97
N ASN A 1176 57.34 23.57 15.79
CA ASN A 1176 58.60 22.98 15.35
C ASN A 1176 59.78 23.94 15.60
N ASN A 1177 60.78 23.46 16.34
CA ASN A 1177 62.21 23.50 16.00
C ASN A 1177 63.05 23.22 17.25
N THR A 1178 63.57 22.00 17.38
CA THR A 1178 65.01 21.71 17.46
C THR A 1178 65.21 20.20 17.62
N VAL A 1179 66.18 19.69 16.88
CA VAL A 1179 66.67 18.31 16.93
C VAL A 1179 67.62 18.19 18.11
N GLU A 1180 67.43 17.18 18.97
CA GLU A 1180 68.54 16.56 19.70
C GLU A 1180 68.45 15.04 19.52
N ILE A 1181 69.47 14.52 18.84
CA ILE A 1181 69.74 13.09 18.72
C ILE A 1181 70.40 12.66 20.04
N THR A 1182 69.82 11.69 20.73
CA THR A 1182 70.56 10.87 21.69
C THR A 1182 70.37 9.40 21.32
N ASP A 1183 71.47 8.82 20.84
CA ASP A 1183 71.64 7.42 20.50
C ASP A 1183 71.91 6.62 21.78
N PHE A 1184 71.29 5.45 21.93
CA PHE A 1184 71.62 4.51 23.00
C PHE A 1184 71.50 3.06 22.51
N THR A 1185 72.55 2.60 21.82
CA THR A 1185 73.05 1.24 22.05
C THR A 1185 73.66 1.15 23.45
N LYS A 1186 72.94 0.56 24.41
CA LYS A 1186 73.46 -0.33 25.46
C LYS A 1186 72.33 -1.02 26.23
#